data_AF-A0A1E5PHN6-F1
#
_entry.id   AF-A0A1E5PHN6-F1
#
_cell.length_a   1.000
_cell.length_b   1.000
_cell.length_c   1.000
_cell.angle_alpha   90.00
_cell.angle_beta   90.00
_cell.angle_gamma   90.00
#
_symmetry.space_group_name_H-M   'P 1'
#
loop_
_entity.id
_entity.type
_entity.pdbx_description
1 polymer ?
#
loop_
_entity_poly.entity_id
_entity_poly.type
_entity_poly.pdbx_seq_one_letter_code
_entity_poly.pdbx_strand_id
1 'polypeptide(L)'
;MGTGSKSSHASYAVGPTTTSEADDVVAEAPAQPMSDGEVQAKADLLMAMDNVEAFSNLGPDSWAETPSPDPVEMYDLFVEEVEKAQEAITKLKEAGASDEEIEAHTKALKAHTVAYLNSLDEDDLREIAEAKGFEHPALVGLSGKGQHPLVHWLDPAYPGDIPSKAKIQAAALNRYNELLAGKTVGGMTLTDLHEIEGTEPPLSGGAWKVTPDEVAASAQAVTASVDAWNEAKKTYGPQSQEQRAEALHTMLAAEQKLASADCPELGEDLAKAKAEAKSAVDEALSHAYVPAKAVQPLVQEALASGQLSETEAMHLGGHQLVALMRPTTPESEVDTLKALALKRQEQLANLDAGYAAHIAMAPGGGQPLNLPPAGDPGAPQAIAAWAKNAGDVRDMQTSTNGWYAYTQQAAGDTPYAEHPALGPGKYLHPGEITSDFKAWATKQKLSDLRAVAAELGMDNNAKATRAQVQNYIAASFNKKYDQQAIKDKVTADVAKKEAAKAAKTAVPAPLKANGGLAPDEEFQAVASKLSKSSTSSTANQVPPVAKPVKAPKPGSFNANIQALMAEVQHVKATSQDLPVRVDAKEVAGWTFGPGTTASNLGGTYAKTVHAAPDGSQWMFKADHNHGGALGHTEAAASHVLSLGGVPAVPVYHHKKADGTAGSIQPLLKDAKPFTSSPSQWTQSQVDAIVRSHVGSWLVGEHDGHQDNWLSTPSGGLVQIDRGQAFKHFGADKLSVDYAPAAGRVHSRPPEALPGGPGQ
;
A
#
# COMPACT_ATOMS: atom_id res chain seq x y z
N MET A 1 7.68 12.32 -48.88
CA MET A 1 8.07 13.34 -49.87
C MET A 1 8.18 14.68 -49.16
N GLY A 2 9.42 15.20 -49.02
CA GLY A 2 9.82 16.46 -48.35
C GLY A 2 10.02 16.31 -46.83
N THR A 3 11.20 16.28 -46.16
CA THR A 3 12.58 16.83 -46.24
C THR A 3 12.74 18.35 -46.04
N GLY A 4 13.46 18.73 -44.97
CA GLY A 4 14.10 20.06 -44.77
C GLY A 4 14.18 20.50 -43.29
N SER A 5 14.99 19.87 -42.42
CA SER A 5 16.27 20.37 -41.87
C SER A 5 16.38 21.86 -41.48
N LYS A 6 16.59 22.14 -40.17
CA LYS A 6 17.83 22.69 -39.57
C LYS A 6 17.58 23.27 -38.16
N SER A 7 18.44 22.85 -37.25
CA SER A 7 18.62 23.25 -35.86
C SER A 7 19.07 24.71 -35.67
N SER A 8 18.64 25.33 -34.57
CA SER A 8 19.53 26.14 -33.72
C SER A 8 19.00 26.16 -32.29
N HIS A 9 19.78 25.58 -31.37
CA HIS A 9 19.65 25.76 -29.93
C HIS A 9 19.74 27.25 -29.58
N ALA A 10 18.89 27.71 -28.67
CA ALA A 10 19.12 28.93 -27.91
C ALA A 10 18.94 28.62 -26.43
N SER A 11 20.05 28.35 -25.76
CA SER A 11 20.22 28.39 -24.31
C SER A 11 20.38 29.84 -23.88
N TYR A 12 19.69 30.25 -22.81
CA TYR A 12 20.02 31.45 -22.07
C TYR A 12 20.19 31.12 -20.59
N ALA A 13 21.40 31.35 -20.11
CA ALA A 13 21.80 31.24 -18.71
C ALA A 13 21.40 32.50 -17.93
N VAL A 14 21.20 32.30 -16.62
CA VAL A 14 20.76 33.29 -15.62
C VAL A 14 21.97 34.07 -15.06
N GLY A 15 21.80 35.36 -14.76
CA GLY A 15 22.71 36.13 -13.90
C GLY A 15 22.35 37.63 -13.77
N PRO A 16 22.54 38.27 -12.60
CA PRO A 16 21.63 39.31 -12.10
C PRO A 16 22.11 40.75 -12.35
N THR A 17 21.19 41.70 -12.50
CA THR A 17 21.43 43.10 -12.13
C THR A 17 20.12 43.84 -11.80
N THR A 18 20.08 44.39 -10.59
CA THR A 18 19.23 45.47 -10.05
C THR A 18 19.12 46.64 -11.04
N THR A 19 18.04 47.44 -11.19
CA THR A 19 17.29 48.23 -10.20
C THR A 19 16.09 48.94 -10.89
N SER A 20 14.97 49.11 -10.17
CA SER A 20 13.88 50.15 -10.27
C SER A 20 13.07 50.26 -11.59
N GLU A 21 11.72 50.30 -11.66
CA GLU A 21 10.66 50.78 -10.75
C GLU A 21 9.31 50.02 -10.95
N ALA A 22 8.61 49.77 -9.81
CA ALA A 22 7.16 49.67 -9.49
C ALA A 22 6.11 49.96 -10.59
N ASP A 23 4.92 49.33 -10.67
CA ASP A 23 4.06 48.69 -9.66
C ASP A 23 3.04 47.70 -10.31
N ASP A 24 2.40 46.92 -9.41
CA ASP A 24 1.18 46.08 -9.55
C ASP A 24 1.35 44.58 -9.89
N VAL A 25 1.70 43.79 -8.86
CA VAL A 25 1.46 42.33 -8.83
C VAL A 25 0.88 41.91 -7.48
N VAL A 26 -0.21 41.16 -7.55
CA VAL A 26 -0.94 40.53 -6.45
C VAL A 26 -0.01 39.58 -5.70
N ALA A 27 0.14 39.78 -4.38
CA ALA A 27 1.05 39.01 -3.54
C ALA A 27 0.56 37.57 -3.33
N GLU A 28 1.27 36.62 -3.93
CA GLU A 28 1.32 35.22 -3.54
C GLU A 28 2.14 35.10 -2.23
N ALA A 29 1.71 34.24 -1.30
CA ALA A 29 2.40 34.05 -0.02
C ALA A 29 3.81 33.48 -0.23
N PRO A 30 4.84 33.95 0.50
CA PRO A 30 6.20 33.44 0.32
C PRO A 30 6.31 32.01 0.87
N ALA A 31 6.66 31.07 0.00
CA ALA A 31 7.23 29.78 0.40
C ALA A 31 8.43 30.05 1.32
N GLN A 32 8.55 29.32 2.43
CA GLN A 32 9.74 29.41 3.27
C GLN A 32 10.96 29.00 2.43
N PRO A 33 12.11 29.70 2.55
CA PRO A 33 13.31 29.30 1.85
C PRO A 33 13.73 27.92 2.37
N MET A 34 13.84 26.94 1.47
CA MET A 34 14.42 25.61 1.76
C MET A 34 15.80 25.80 2.43
N SER A 35 16.14 24.94 3.37
CA SER A 35 17.48 24.98 3.97
C SER A 35 18.54 24.60 2.92
N ASP A 36 19.75 25.16 3.01
CA ASP A 36 20.84 24.80 2.07
C ASP A 36 21.11 23.28 2.04
N GLY A 37 20.87 22.58 3.16
CA GLY A 37 20.96 21.12 3.26
C GLY A 37 19.85 20.38 2.52
N GLU A 38 18.62 20.88 2.53
CA GLU A 38 17.50 20.32 1.77
C GLU A 38 17.68 20.55 0.27
N VAL A 39 18.18 21.72 -0.13
CA VAL A 39 18.49 22.03 -1.54
C VAL A 39 19.57 21.08 -2.08
N GLN A 40 20.62 20.82 -1.30
CA GLN A 40 21.66 19.86 -1.69
C GLN A 40 21.13 18.43 -1.74
N ALA A 41 20.35 17.99 -0.75
CA ALA A 41 19.76 16.64 -0.74
C ALA A 41 18.81 16.41 -1.93
N LYS A 42 18.04 17.44 -2.33
CA LYS A 42 17.19 17.40 -3.54
C LYS A 42 18.00 17.33 -4.83
N ALA A 43 19.11 18.07 -4.92
CA ALA A 43 20.01 18.01 -6.07
C ALA A 43 20.70 16.63 -6.19
N ASP A 44 21.16 16.08 -5.06
CA ASP A 44 21.78 14.76 -4.99
C ASP A 44 20.78 13.67 -5.39
N LEU A 45 19.54 13.76 -4.89
CA LEU A 45 18.47 12.83 -5.26
C LEU A 45 18.11 12.93 -6.73
N LEU A 46 18.00 14.14 -7.29
CA LEU A 46 17.71 14.34 -8.71
C LEU A 46 18.78 13.67 -9.58
N MET A 47 20.06 13.90 -9.26
CA MET A 47 21.17 13.28 -9.98
C MET A 47 21.17 11.75 -9.86
N ALA A 48 20.91 11.21 -8.66
CA ALA A 48 20.83 9.75 -8.46
C ALA A 48 19.64 9.13 -9.24
N MET A 49 18.49 9.80 -9.24
CA MET A 49 17.32 9.34 -9.99
C MET A 49 17.54 9.41 -11.50
N ASP A 50 18.18 10.48 -12.01
CA ASP A 50 18.55 10.61 -13.42
C ASP A 50 19.51 9.50 -13.86
N ASN A 51 20.47 9.12 -13.00
CA ASN A 51 21.39 8.02 -13.27
C ASN A 51 20.65 6.67 -13.36
N VAL A 52 19.73 6.38 -12.43
CA VAL A 52 18.91 5.15 -12.49
C VAL A 52 17.99 5.16 -13.71
N GLU A 53 17.42 6.32 -14.07
CA GLU A 53 16.59 6.47 -15.27
C GLU A 53 17.40 6.24 -16.55
N ALA A 54 18.67 6.64 -16.59
CA ALA A 54 19.55 6.43 -17.74
C ALA A 54 19.63 4.95 -18.15
N PHE A 55 19.67 4.02 -17.18
CA PHE A 55 19.62 2.58 -17.47
C PHE A 55 18.33 2.15 -18.19
N SER A 56 17.20 2.78 -17.88
CA SER A 56 15.91 2.49 -18.54
C SER A 56 15.72 3.15 -19.91
N ASN A 57 16.49 4.20 -20.21
CA ASN A 57 16.41 4.97 -21.46
C ASN A 57 17.47 4.56 -22.51
N LEU A 58 18.48 3.78 -22.10
CA LEU A 58 19.47 3.20 -23.00
C LEU A 58 18.86 1.96 -23.65
N GLY A 59 18.29 2.12 -24.86
CA GLY A 59 17.83 0.98 -25.64
C GLY A 59 19.01 0.05 -26.01
N PRO A 60 18.74 -1.21 -26.41
CA PRO A 60 19.78 -2.15 -26.81
C PRO A 60 20.71 -1.62 -27.93
N ASP A 61 20.26 -0.63 -28.71
CA ASP A 61 21.02 0.00 -29.79
C ASP A 61 21.96 1.15 -29.36
N SER A 62 21.85 1.71 -28.13
CA SER A 62 22.70 2.84 -27.71
C SER A 62 24.12 2.45 -27.28
N TRP A 63 24.36 1.15 -27.09
CA TRP A 63 25.66 0.58 -26.72
C TRP A 63 26.45 0.02 -27.92
N ALA A 64 25.94 0.21 -29.15
CA ALA A 64 26.47 -0.37 -30.38
C ALA A 64 27.91 0.08 -30.78
N GLU A 65 28.54 0.99 -30.04
CA GLU A 65 29.95 1.39 -30.24
C GLU A 65 30.93 0.81 -29.22
N THR A 66 30.47 -0.03 -28.29
CA THR A 66 31.28 -0.79 -27.33
C THR A 66 30.92 -2.28 -27.40
N PRO A 67 31.83 -3.22 -27.07
CA PRO A 67 31.47 -4.63 -26.97
C PRO A 67 30.25 -4.75 -26.05
N SER A 68 29.22 -5.50 -26.45
CA SER A 68 28.00 -5.71 -25.67
C SER A 68 28.37 -5.92 -24.20
N PRO A 69 28.02 -4.99 -23.30
CA PRO A 69 28.44 -5.10 -21.91
C PRO A 69 27.74 -6.32 -21.29
N ASP A 70 28.49 -7.08 -20.51
CA ASP A 70 28.02 -8.25 -19.78
C ASP A 70 26.77 -7.86 -18.95
N PRO A 71 25.63 -8.57 -19.10
CA PRO A 71 24.39 -8.24 -18.40
C PRO A 71 24.54 -8.26 -16.88
N VAL A 72 25.43 -9.09 -16.33
CA VAL A 72 25.74 -9.17 -14.90
C VAL A 72 26.47 -7.90 -14.44
N GLU A 73 27.50 -7.47 -15.18
CA GLU A 73 28.25 -6.25 -14.86
C GLU A 73 27.35 -5.00 -14.94
N MET A 74 26.48 -4.94 -15.97
CA MET A 74 25.50 -3.86 -16.12
C MET A 74 24.48 -3.83 -14.98
N TYR A 75 24.03 -5.01 -14.54
CA TYR A 75 23.16 -5.13 -13.39
C TYR A 75 23.85 -4.68 -12.09
N ASP A 76 25.13 -5.01 -11.88
CA ASP A 76 25.88 -4.54 -10.70
C ASP A 76 26.01 -3.01 -10.66
N LEU A 77 26.32 -2.38 -11.79
CA LEU A 77 26.33 -0.92 -11.91
C LEU A 77 24.95 -0.32 -11.64
N PHE A 78 23.89 -0.96 -12.12
CA PHE A 78 22.52 -0.56 -11.85
C PHE A 78 22.17 -0.65 -10.35
N VAL A 79 22.57 -1.73 -9.66
CA VAL A 79 22.37 -1.88 -8.21
C VAL A 79 23.08 -0.77 -7.45
N GLU A 80 24.33 -0.45 -7.79
CA GLU A 80 25.07 0.66 -7.16
C GLU A 80 24.35 2.00 -7.29
N GLU A 81 23.77 2.31 -8.45
CA GLU A 81 23.01 3.56 -8.64
C GLU A 81 21.68 3.56 -7.86
N VAL A 82 21.02 2.40 -7.73
CA VAL A 82 19.81 2.28 -6.90
C VAL A 82 20.14 2.48 -5.42
N GLU A 83 21.24 1.92 -4.93
CA GLU A 83 21.71 2.14 -3.55
C GLU A 83 21.99 3.63 -3.29
N LYS A 84 22.67 4.32 -4.22
CA LYS A 84 22.88 5.78 -4.14
C LYS A 84 21.57 6.55 -4.09
N ALA A 85 20.56 6.15 -4.88
CA ALA A 85 19.24 6.77 -4.85
C ALA A 85 18.50 6.53 -3.52
N GLN A 86 18.59 5.32 -2.95
CA GLN A 86 18.02 5.01 -1.62
C GLN A 86 18.69 5.81 -0.50
N GLU A 87 20.01 5.95 -0.56
CA GLU A 87 20.76 6.81 0.37
C GLU A 87 20.35 8.28 0.21
N ALA A 88 20.17 8.76 -1.01
CA ALA A 88 19.73 10.14 -1.27
C ALA A 88 18.30 10.39 -0.75
N ILE A 89 17.38 9.44 -0.91
CA ILE A 89 16.04 9.49 -0.29
C ILE A 89 16.15 9.55 1.23
N THR A 90 17.05 8.77 1.83
CA THR A 90 17.28 8.77 3.28
C THR A 90 17.82 10.13 3.76
N LYS A 91 18.81 10.69 3.07
CA LYS A 91 19.36 12.03 3.36
C LYS A 91 18.31 13.12 3.19
N LEU A 92 17.44 13.01 2.18
CA LEU A 92 16.33 13.94 1.97
C LEU A 92 15.33 13.89 3.13
N LYS A 93 15.06 12.68 3.66
CA LYS A 93 14.23 12.50 4.86
C LYS A 93 14.88 13.12 6.09
N GLU A 94 16.18 12.91 6.29
CA GLU A 94 16.94 13.51 7.38
C GLU A 94 17.02 15.04 7.28
N ALA A 95 17.03 15.59 6.07
CA ALA A 95 17.01 17.02 5.78
C ALA A 95 15.63 17.67 6.01
N GLY A 96 14.59 16.88 6.33
CA GLY A 96 13.28 17.38 6.74
C GLY A 96 12.20 17.37 5.65
N ALA A 97 12.40 16.64 4.55
CA ALA A 97 11.35 16.45 3.55
C ALA A 97 10.13 15.70 4.12
N SER A 98 8.95 15.97 3.55
CA SER A 98 7.69 15.36 3.98
C SER A 98 7.64 13.85 3.70
N ASP A 99 6.92 13.10 4.53
CA ASP A 99 6.73 11.65 4.29
C ASP A 99 6.03 11.40 2.95
N GLU A 100 5.13 12.27 2.49
CA GLU A 100 4.51 12.18 1.15
C GLU A 100 5.54 12.35 0.02
N GLU A 101 6.51 13.25 0.17
CA GLU A 101 7.61 13.46 -0.78
C GLU A 101 8.54 12.25 -0.81
N ILE A 102 8.89 11.70 0.37
CA ILE A 102 9.69 10.47 0.48
C ILE A 102 8.97 9.27 -0.13
N GLU A 103 7.66 9.12 0.11
CA GLU A 103 6.86 8.04 -0.49
C GLU A 103 6.80 8.20 -2.02
N ALA A 104 6.62 9.43 -2.52
CA ALA A 104 6.62 9.71 -3.96
C ALA A 104 7.95 9.36 -4.61
N HIS A 105 9.09 9.73 -4.01
CA HIS A 105 10.41 9.38 -4.51
C HIS A 105 10.72 7.89 -4.42
N THR A 106 10.34 7.22 -3.33
CA THR A 106 10.47 5.77 -3.18
C THR A 106 9.67 5.03 -4.27
N LYS A 107 8.45 5.51 -4.55
CA LYS A 107 7.60 4.97 -5.61
C LYS A 107 8.18 5.23 -7.00
N ALA A 108 8.76 6.40 -7.24
CA ALA A 108 9.42 6.73 -8.49
C ALA A 108 10.65 5.83 -8.72
N LEU A 109 11.51 5.68 -7.71
CA LEU A 109 12.69 4.82 -7.78
C LEU A 109 12.29 3.40 -8.18
N LYS A 110 11.28 2.85 -7.51
CA LYS A 110 10.71 1.54 -7.83
C LYS A 110 10.15 1.45 -9.26
N ALA A 111 9.57 2.52 -9.77
CA ALA A 111 9.10 2.54 -11.15
C ALA A 111 10.27 2.45 -12.15
N HIS A 112 11.39 3.14 -11.87
CA HIS A 112 12.59 3.07 -12.70
C HIS A 112 13.28 1.70 -12.61
N THR A 113 13.41 1.12 -11.40
CA THR A 113 14.03 -0.21 -11.26
C THR A 113 13.25 -1.28 -12.00
N VAL A 114 11.92 -1.25 -11.87
CA VAL A 114 11.02 -2.13 -12.61
C VAL A 114 11.09 -1.89 -14.12
N ALA A 115 11.25 -0.64 -14.57
CA ALA A 115 11.35 -0.32 -16.00
C ALA A 115 12.63 -0.90 -16.62
N TYR A 116 13.78 -0.74 -15.97
CA TYR A 116 15.05 -1.33 -16.41
C TYR A 116 14.97 -2.85 -16.48
N LEU A 117 14.53 -3.51 -15.41
CA LEU A 117 14.46 -4.97 -15.37
C LEU A 117 13.44 -5.55 -16.37
N ASN A 118 12.36 -4.83 -16.69
CA ASN A 118 11.44 -5.23 -17.75
C ASN A 118 11.99 -4.97 -19.18
N SER A 119 13.07 -4.21 -19.31
CA SER A 119 13.73 -3.95 -20.60
C SER A 119 14.71 -5.05 -21.00
N LEU A 120 15.19 -5.82 -20.01
CA LEU A 120 16.02 -7.01 -20.20
C LEU A 120 15.17 -8.14 -20.79
N ASP A 121 15.78 -8.97 -21.63
CA ASP A 121 15.12 -10.17 -22.12
C ASP A 121 15.16 -11.32 -21.09
N GLU A 122 14.49 -12.43 -21.40
CA GLU A 122 14.41 -13.55 -20.46
C GLU A 122 15.76 -14.22 -20.21
N ASP A 123 16.67 -14.20 -21.19
CA ASP A 123 17.96 -14.87 -21.07
C ASP A 123 18.91 -14.01 -20.22
N ASP A 124 18.94 -12.69 -20.45
CA ASP A 124 19.64 -11.73 -19.59
C ASP A 124 19.16 -11.82 -18.13
N LEU A 125 17.85 -11.88 -17.90
CA LEU A 125 17.28 -12.01 -16.56
C LEU A 125 17.70 -13.31 -15.87
N ARG A 126 17.80 -14.41 -16.62
CA ARG A 126 18.23 -15.71 -16.08
C ARG A 126 19.71 -15.71 -15.74
N GLU A 127 20.55 -15.19 -16.63
CA GLU A 127 22.00 -15.08 -16.43
C GLU A 127 22.32 -14.23 -15.19
N ILE A 128 21.67 -13.07 -15.06
CA ILE A 128 21.81 -12.22 -13.87
C ILE A 128 21.32 -12.95 -12.62
N ALA A 129 20.15 -13.59 -12.67
CA ALA A 129 19.60 -14.30 -11.52
C ALA A 129 20.51 -15.43 -11.04
N GLU A 130 21.05 -16.24 -11.95
CA GLU A 130 22.03 -17.28 -11.64
C GLU A 130 23.29 -16.70 -11.00
N ALA A 131 23.86 -15.64 -11.59
CA ALA A 131 25.04 -14.96 -11.05
C ALA A 131 24.79 -14.35 -9.65
N LYS A 132 23.54 -14.03 -9.31
CA LYS A 132 23.13 -13.55 -7.98
C LYS A 132 22.61 -14.65 -7.05
N GLY A 133 22.76 -15.92 -7.43
CA GLY A 133 22.46 -17.08 -6.58
C GLY A 133 21.02 -17.56 -6.62
N PHE A 134 20.24 -17.20 -7.65
CA PHE A 134 18.91 -17.79 -7.88
C PHE A 134 19.07 -19.21 -8.45
N GLU A 135 18.49 -20.20 -7.77
CA GLU A 135 18.55 -21.59 -8.25
C GLU A 135 17.42 -21.87 -9.24
N HIS A 136 17.77 -22.47 -10.38
CA HIS A 136 16.89 -22.86 -11.48
C HIS A 136 16.07 -21.69 -12.10
N PRO A 137 16.72 -20.64 -12.63
CA PRO A 137 16.04 -19.48 -13.18
C PRO A 137 15.19 -19.82 -14.43
N ALA A 138 15.43 -20.94 -15.12
CA ALA A 138 14.58 -21.38 -16.23
C ALA A 138 13.19 -21.87 -15.78
N LEU A 139 13.00 -22.17 -14.49
CA LEU A 139 11.73 -22.69 -13.94
C LEU A 139 10.77 -21.62 -13.46
N VAL A 140 11.05 -20.36 -13.72
CA VAL A 140 10.14 -19.23 -13.45
C VAL A 140 9.75 -18.54 -14.75
N GLY A 141 8.61 -17.85 -14.75
CA GLY A 141 8.12 -17.18 -15.96
C GLY A 141 7.44 -18.06 -17.01
N LEU A 142 7.37 -19.39 -16.79
CA LEU A 142 6.83 -20.39 -17.72
C LEU A 142 5.42 -20.14 -18.28
N SER A 143 4.61 -19.28 -17.64
CA SER A 143 3.27 -18.95 -18.12
C SER A 143 3.28 -17.98 -19.32
N GLY A 144 4.39 -17.25 -19.55
CA GLY A 144 4.50 -16.17 -20.53
C GLY A 144 3.47 -15.04 -20.31
N LYS A 145 2.81 -14.99 -19.15
CA LYS A 145 1.72 -14.07 -18.85
C LYS A 145 2.10 -13.15 -17.69
N GLY A 146 2.09 -11.85 -17.95
CA GLY A 146 2.40 -10.83 -16.97
C GLY A 146 3.90 -10.53 -16.88
N GLN A 147 4.29 -9.81 -15.83
CA GLN A 147 5.67 -9.48 -15.56
C GLN A 147 6.47 -10.74 -15.19
N HIS A 148 7.69 -10.89 -15.73
CA HIS A 148 8.55 -12.02 -15.43
C HIS A 148 8.89 -12.05 -13.93
N PRO A 149 8.75 -13.18 -13.21
CA PRO A 149 8.98 -13.23 -11.77
C PRO A 149 10.39 -12.80 -11.34
N LEU A 150 11.41 -13.06 -12.17
CA LEU A 150 12.78 -12.61 -11.89
C LEU A 150 12.91 -11.09 -11.82
N VAL A 151 12.03 -10.32 -12.48
CA VAL A 151 12.03 -8.85 -12.33
C VAL A 151 11.77 -8.46 -10.89
N HIS A 152 10.82 -9.11 -10.21
CA HIS A 152 10.55 -8.83 -8.80
C HIS A 152 11.66 -9.36 -7.88
N TRP A 153 12.27 -10.49 -8.23
CA TRP A 153 13.33 -11.09 -7.43
C TRP A 153 14.64 -10.30 -7.51
N LEU A 154 15.00 -9.82 -8.71
CA LEU A 154 16.18 -9.01 -8.97
C LEU A 154 16.01 -7.54 -8.56
N ASP A 155 14.81 -7.04 -8.30
CA ASP A 155 14.63 -5.61 -8.02
C ASP A 155 15.29 -5.19 -6.68
N PRO A 156 16.34 -4.33 -6.70
CA PRO A 156 17.05 -3.86 -5.51
C PRO A 156 16.25 -2.83 -4.70
N ALA A 157 15.14 -2.32 -5.23
CA ALA A 157 14.20 -1.49 -4.46
C ALA A 157 13.47 -2.29 -3.36
N TYR A 158 13.54 -3.63 -3.41
CA TYR A 158 13.02 -4.51 -2.37
C TYR A 158 14.14 -5.07 -1.51
N PRO A 159 13.95 -5.14 -0.17
CA PRO A 159 14.89 -5.86 0.71
C PRO A 159 15.04 -7.32 0.27
N GLY A 160 16.27 -7.85 0.36
CA GLY A 160 16.56 -9.24 -0.03
C GLY A 160 15.76 -10.29 0.77
N ASP A 161 15.39 -9.99 2.02
CA ASP A 161 14.73 -10.90 2.96
C ASP A 161 13.18 -10.89 2.88
N ILE A 162 12.57 -10.23 1.89
CA ILE A 162 11.11 -10.16 1.84
C ILE A 162 10.47 -11.51 1.46
N PRO A 163 9.33 -11.89 2.09
CA PRO A 163 8.67 -13.18 1.83
C PRO A 163 8.29 -13.42 0.37
N SER A 164 8.05 -12.37 -0.43
CA SER A 164 7.73 -12.52 -1.85
C SER A 164 8.91 -13.01 -2.69
N LYS A 165 10.16 -12.60 -2.39
CA LYS A 165 11.34 -13.08 -3.12
C LYS A 165 11.58 -14.56 -2.81
N ALA A 166 11.49 -14.94 -1.54
CA ALA A 166 11.56 -16.33 -1.10
C ALA A 166 10.49 -17.22 -1.76
N LYS A 167 9.25 -16.71 -1.94
CA LYS A 167 8.20 -17.46 -2.65
C LYS A 167 8.52 -17.73 -4.12
N ILE A 168 9.24 -16.84 -4.80
CA ILE A 168 9.63 -17.04 -6.21
C ILE A 168 10.70 -18.13 -6.30
N GLN A 169 11.72 -18.09 -5.44
CA GLN A 169 12.73 -19.14 -5.33
C GLN A 169 12.09 -20.49 -4.95
N ALA A 170 11.22 -20.51 -3.94
CA ALA A 170 10.52 -21.74 -3.53
C ALA A 170 9.66 -22.32 -4.66
N ALA A 171 9.04 -21.48 -5.50
CA ALA A 171 8.30 -21.95 -6.66
C ALA A 171 9.20 -22.57 -7.74
N ALA A 172 10.40 -22.00 -7.98
CA ALA A 172 11.39 -22.58 -8.88
C ALA A 172 11.84 -23.96 -8.36
N LEU A 173 12.20 -24.05 -7.08
CA LEU A 173 12.62 -25.30 -6.44
C LEU A 173 11.51 -26.36 -6.42
N ASN A 174 10.25 -25.98 -6.15
CA ASN A 174 9.13 -26.91 -6.22
C ASN A 174 8.95 -27.49 -7.62
N ARG A 175 9.10 -26.65 -8.66
CA ARG A 175 9.05 -27.10 -10.05
C ARG A 175 10.24 -27.98 -10.40
N TYR A 176 11.42 -27.68 -9.89
CA TYR A 176 12.59 -28.52 -10.07
C TYR A 176 12.36 -29.91 -9.45
N ASN A 177 11.79 -29.94 -8.25
CA ASN A 177 11.38 -31.19 -7.59
C ASN A 177 10.30 -31.94 -8.38
N GLU A 178 9.37 -31.24 -9.05
CA GLU A 178 8.40 -31.86 -9.95
C GLU A 178 9.07 -32.50 -11.18
N LEU A 179 10.07 -31.84 -11.77
CA LEU A 179 10.85 -32.38 -12.88
C LEU A 179 11.70 -33.58 -12.46
N LEU A 180 12.34 -33.50 -11.29
CA LEU A 180 13.02 -34.63 -10.67
C LEU A 180 12.05 -35.78 -10.38
N ALA A 181 10.79 -35.48 -10.01
CA ALA A 181 9.72 -36.47 -9.86
C ALA A 181 9.25 -37.11 -11.18
N GLY A 182 9.86 -36.77 -12.33
CA GLY A 182 9.48 -37.23 -13.66
C GLY A 182 8.16 -36.63 -14.17
N LYS A 183 7.67 -35.55 -13.55
CA LYS A 183 6.57 -34.76 -14.09
C LYS A 183 7.10 -33.78 -15.13
N THR A 184 6.19 -33.14 -15.86
CA THR A 184 6.54 -32.03 -16.76
C THR A 184 6.06 -30.72 -16.14
N VAL A 185 6.88 -29.68 -16.27
CA VAL A 185 6.55 -28.35 -15.79
C VAL A 185 6.54 -27.39 -16.98
N GLY A 186 5.40 -26.80 -17.29
CA GLY A 186 5.26 -25.95 -18.47
C GLY A 186 5.53 -26.68 -19.80
N GLY A 187 5.45 -28.02 -19.81
CA GLY A 187 5.81 -28.86 -20.96
C GLY A 187 7.30 -29.24 -21.05
N MET A 188 8.13 -28.74 -20.13
CA MET A 188 9.56 -29.04 -20.02
C MET A 188 9.77 -30.33 -19.20
N THR A 189 10.78 -31.12 -19.57
CA THR A 189 11.30 -32.27 -18.82
C THR A 189 12.59 -31.90 -18.08
N LEU A 190 13.05 -32.77 -17.17
CA LEU A 190 14.34 -32.58 -16.48
C LEU A 190 15.51 -32.50 -17.48
N THR A 191 15.46 -33.28 -18.56
CA THR A 191 16.47 -33.26 -19.62
C THR A 191 16.49 -31.90 -20.33
N ASP A 192 15.31 -31.37 -20.66
CA ASP A 192 15.20 -30.05 -21.29
C ASP A 192 15.75 -28.94 -20.37
N LEU A 193 15.52 -29.04 -19.05
CA LEU A 193 16.05 -28.07 -18.09
C LEU A 193 17.58 -28.08 -18.05
N HIS A 194 18.20 -29.26 -17.96
CA HIS A 194 19.66 -29.40 -17.94
C HIS A 194 20.31 -28.94 -19.24
N GLU A 195 19.64 -29.12 -20.39
CA GLU A 195 20.07 -28.55 -21.66
C GLU A 195 20.00 -27.01 -21.67
N ILE A 196 18.97 -26.42 -21.05
CA ILE A 196 18.79 -24.97 -20.97
C ILE A 196 19.76 -24.32 -19.98
N GLU A 197 19.96 -24.91 -18.81
CA GLU A 197 20.82 -24.37 -17.75
C GLU A 197 22.29 -24.83 -17.87
N GLY A 198 22.61 -25.71 -18.83
CA GLY A 198 23.96 -26.25 -19.01
C GLY A 198 24.47 -27.06 -17.82
N THR A 199 23.57 -27.58 -16.99
CA THR A 199 23.89 -28.32 -15.76
C THR A 199 23.89 -29.83 -16.02
N GLU A 200 24.80 -30.56 -15.36
CA GLU A 200 24.77 -32.03 -15.36
C GLU A 200 23.78 -32.54 -14.30
N PRO A 201 23.10 -33.69 -14.52
CA PRO A 201 22.25 -34.30 -13.49
C PRO A 201 23.02 -34.51 -12.19
N PRO A 202 22.43 -34.26 -11.02
CA PRO A 202 23.13 -34.38 -9.76
C PRO A 202 23.65 -35.81 -9.56
N LEU A 203 24.97 -35.96 -9.44
CA LEU A 203 25.62 -37.22 -9.12
C LEU A 203 25.24 -37.64 -7.69
N SER A 204 24.82 -38.89 -7.52
CA SER A 204 24.40 -39.45 -6.22
C SER A 204 25.59 -39.63 -5.27
N GLY A 205 25.94 -38.58 -4.52
CA GLY A 205 26.99 -38.61 -3.48
C GLY A 205 26.47 -38.92 -2.08
N GLY A 206 25.54 -39.86 -1.92
CA GLY A 206 24.97 -40.18 -0.60
C GLY A 206 25.97 -40.87 0.35
N ALA A 207 25.81 -40.69 1.66
CA ALA A 207 26.66 -41.31 2.67
C ALA A 207 26.21 -42.73 3.06
N TRP A 208 24.95 -43.09 2.79
CA TRP A 208 24.36 -44.37 3.17
C TRP A 208 24.21 -45.28 1.94
N LYS A 209 25.11 -46.26 1.77
CA LYS A 209 25.02 -47.24 0.68
C LYS A 209 23.87 -48.22 0.90
N VAL A 210 22.99 -48.33 -0.09
CA VAL A 210 21.73 -49.10 0.02
C VAL A 210 21.35 -49.85 -1.24
N THR A 211 20.52 -50.87 -1.06
CA THR A 211 19.87 -51.62 -2.14
C THR A 211 18.60 -50.91 -2.64
N PRO A 212 18.13 -51.21 -3.87
CA PRO A 212 16.87 -50.65 -4.39
C PRO A 212 15.66 -50.92 -3.48
N ASP A 213 15.57 -52.11 -2.87
CA ASP A 213 14.48 -52.48 -1.95
C ASP A 213 14.51 -51.62 -0.67
N GLU A 214 15.70 -51.28 -0.17
CA GLU A 214 15.86 -50.41 1.00
C GLU A 214 15.50 -48.95 0.69
N VAL A 215 15.77 -48.48 -0.54
CA VAL A 215 15.31 -47.17 -1.01
C VAL A 215 13.78 -47.13 -1.08
N ALA A 216 13.15 -48.15 -1.66
CA ALA A 216 11.69 -48.26 -1.72
C ALA A 216 11.06 -48.28 -0.32
N ALA A 217 11.63 -49.05 0.61
CA ALA A 217 11.19 -49.07 2.00
C ALA A 217 11.36 -47.70 2.69
N SER A 218 12.45 -46.99 2.41
CA SER A 218 12.69 -45.65 2.96
C SER A 218 11.71 -44.61 2.39
N ALA A 219 11.39 -44.67 1.10
CA ALA A 219 10.38 -43.82 0.48
C ALA A 219 8.97 -44.09 1.04
N GLN A 220 8.63 -45.36 1.28
CA GLN A 220 7.38 -45.73 1.95
C GLN A 220 7.33 -45.22 3.39
N ALA A 221 8.46 -45.23 4.11
CA ALA A 221 8.56 -44.68 5.47
C ALA A 221 8.32 -43.16 5.51
N VAL A 222 8.77 -42.41 4.49
CA VAL A 222 8.46 -40.98 4.35
C VAL A 222 6.95 -40.79 4.14
N THR A 223 6.33 -41.57 3.26
CA THR A 223 4.89 -41.47 3.01
C THR A 223 4.08 -41.73 4.30
N ALA A 224 4.43 -42.81 5.01
CA ALA A 224 3.75 -43.16 6.26
C ALA A 224 3.93 -42.11 7.38
N SER A 225 5.10 -41.47 7.46
CA SER A 225 5.37 -40.44 8.46
C SER A 225 4.68 -39.12 8.13
N VAL A 226 4.55 -38.77 6.84
CA VAL A 226 3.71 -37.64 6.38
C VAL A 226 2.25 -37.85 6.76
N ASP A 227 1.70 -39.05 6.57
CA ASP A 227 0.35 -39.38 7.00
C ASP A 227 0.18 -39.28 8.52
N ALA A 228 1.14 -39.80 9.29
CA ALA A 228 1.15 -39.69 10.75
C ALA A 228 1.17 -38.23 11.22
N TRP A 229 1.98 -37.38 10.58
CA TRP A 229 2.01 -35.93 10.83
C TRP A 229 0.67 -35.26 10.49
N ASN A 230 0.07 -35.63 9.36
CA ASN A 230 -1.22 -35.12 8.93
C ASN A 230 -2.38 -35.49 9.88
N GLU A 231 -2.28 -36.63 10.57
CA GLU A 231 -3.22 -36.99 11.63
C GLU A 231 -2.88 -36.29 12.96
N ALA A 232 -1.61 -36.25 13.36
CA ALA A 232 -1.18 -35.60 14.60
C ALA A 232 -1.51 -34.11 14.63
N LYS A 233 -1.45 -33.41 13.49
CA LYS A 233 -1.83 -31.98 13.43
C LYS A 233 -3.33 -31.74 13.65
N LYS A 234 -4.18 -32.75 13.45
CA LYS A 234 -5.64 -32.68 13.69
C LYS A 234 -6.03 -32.94 15.14
N THR A 235 -5.14 -33.49 15.97
CA THR A 235 -5.47 -33.82 17.37
C THR A 235 -5.43 -32.57 18.27
N TYR A 236 -6.29 -32.53 19.28
CA TYR A 236 -6.36 -31.45 20.26
C TYR A 236 -6.28 -32.02 21.69
N GLY A 237 -5.75 -31.24 22.63
CA GLY A 237 -5.65 -31.61 24.05
C GLY A 237 -4.21 -31.65 24.60
N PRO A 238 -4.02 -31.96 25.88
CA PRO A 238 -2.71 -31.87 26.55
C PRO A 238 -1.61 -32.72 25.90
N GLN A 239 -1.96 -33.92 25.43
CA GLN A 239 -1.04 -34.87 24.78
C GLN A 239 -0.79 -34.57 23.29
N SER A 240 -1.54 -33.64 22.67
CA SER A 240 -1.43 -33.36 21.24
C SER A 240 -0.07 -32.75 20.85
N GLN A 241 0.60 -32.05 21.77
CA GLN A 241 1.90 -31.43 21.49
C GLN A 241 3.01 -32.48 21.40
N GLU A 242 3.04 -33.45 22.31
CA GLU A 242 4.01 -34.56 22.28
C GLU A 242 3.81 -35.43 21.04
N GLN A 243 2.56 -35.73 20.69
CA GLN A 243 2.24 -36.51 19.48
C GLN A 243 2.68 -35.80 18.20
N ARG A 244 2.50 -34.47 18.13
CA ARG A 244 2.98 -33.66 17.00
C ARG A 244 4.51 -33.62 16.95
N ALA A 245 5.16 -33.45 18.10
CA ALA A 245 6.62 -33.45 18.17
C ALA A 245 7.21 -34.78 17.66
N GLU A 246 6.67 -35.91 18.11
CA GLU A 246 7.08 -37.25 17.70
C GLU A 246 6.84 -37.50 16.20
N ALA A 247 5.67 -37.11 15.70
CA ALA A 247 5.34 -37.25 14.28
C ALA A 247 6.23 -36.37 13.39
N LEU A 248 6.54 -35.14 13.82
CA LEU A 248 7.48 -34.26 13.12
C LEU A 248 8.88 -34.85 13.11
N HIS A 249 9.39 -35.31 14.26
CA HIS A 249 10.70 -35.95 14.37
C HIS A 249 10.80 -37.15 13.43
N THR A 250 9.82 -38.04 13.47
CA THR A 250 9.75 -39.23 12.60
C THR A 250 9.75 -38.85 11.11
N MET A 251 9.00 -37.80 10.74
CA MET A 251 8.93 -37.33 9.35
C MET A 251 10.28 -36.79 8.87
N LEU A 252 10.93 -35.92 9.64
CA LEU A 252 12.23 -35.35 9.28
C LEU A 252 13.34 -36.41 9.26
N ALA A 253 13.32 -37.36 10.20
CA ALA A 253 14.26 -38.47 10.23
C ALA A 253 14.11 -39.39 9.00
N ALA A 254 12.87 -39.67 8.57
CA ALA A 254 12.60 -40.46 7.37
C ALA A 254 13.09 -39.74 6.10
N GLU A 255 12.86 -38.42 5.99
CA GLU A 255 13.38 -37.60 4.89
C GLU A 255 14.91 -37.61 4.87
N GLN A 256 15.55 -37.29 6.00
CA GLN A 256 17.02 -37.28 6.14
C GLN A 256 17.62 -38.63 5.70
N LYS A 257 17.01 -39.73 6.14
CA LYS A 257 17.49 -41.08 5.80
C LYS A 257 17.47 -41.31 4.29
N LEU A 258 16.35 -41.02 3.62
CA LEU A 258 16.25 -41.17 2.18
C LEU A 258 17.15 -40.18 1.43
N ALA A 259 17.25 -38.93 1.89
CA ALA A 259 18.13 -37.92 1.30
C ALA A 259 19.61 -38.37 1.32
N SER A 260 20.03 -39.07 2.37
CA SER A 260 21.39 -39.60 2.51
C SER A 260 21.69 -40.88 1.72
N ALA A 261 20.68 -41.51 1.11
CA ALA A 261 20.83 -42.77 0.39
C ALA A 261 21.76 -42.63 -0.84
N ASP A 262 22.61 -43.62 -1.04
CA ASP A 262 23.45 -43.84 -2.22
C ASP A 262 23.13 -45.22 -2.79
N CYS A 263 22.49 -45.25 -3.95
CA CYS A 263 22.11 -46.46 -4.67
C CYS A 263 22.44 -46.27 -6.16
N PRO A 264 23.69 -46.57 -6.56
CA PRO A 264 24.12 -46.42 -7.95
C PRO A 264 23.25 -47.22 -8.94
N GLU A 265 22.66 -48.33 -8.47
CA GLU A 265 21.77 -49.20 -9.26
C GLU A 265 20.47 -48.52 -9.69
N LEU A 266 19.99 -47.53 -8.92
CA LEU A 266 18.77 -46.80 -9.23
C LEU A 266 19.01 -45.55 -10.09
N GLY A 267 20.22 -45.02 -10.15
CA GLY A 267 20.53 -43.84 -10.97
C GLY A 267 19.53 -42.70 -10.77
N GLU A 268 18.87 -42.28 -11.85
CA GLU A 268 17.84 -41.22 -11.85
C GLU A 268 16.61 -41.54 -10.98
N ASP A 269 16.25 -42.81 -10.82
CA ASP A 269 15.11 -43.22 -9.99
C ASP A 269 15.34 -42.92 -8.50
N LEU A 270 16.61 -42.89 -8.06
CA LEU A 270 16.95 -42.46 -6.69
C LEU A 270 16.77 -40.95 -6.51
N ALA A 271 17.20 -40.16 -7.48
CA ALA A 271 17.02 -38.70 -7.47
C ALA A 271 15.52 -38.36 -7.45
N LYS A 272 14.74 -39.07 -8.26
CA LYS A 272 13.28 -39.01 -8.27
C LYS A 272 12.67 -39.31 -6.90
N ALA A 273 13.03 -40.44 -6.29
CA ALA A 273 12.50 -40.81 -4.98
C ALA A 273 12.83 -39.78 -3.89
N LYS A 274 14.04 -39.20 -3.91
CA LYS A 274 14.45 -38.12 -2.99
C LYS A 274 13.63 -36.85 -3.20
N ALA A 275 13.40 -36.45 -4.45
CA ALA A 275 12.62 -35.26 -4.78
C ALA A 275 11.13 -35.41 -4.42
N GLU A 276 10.54 -36.58 -4.68
CA GLU A 276 9.16 -36.90 -4.28
C GLU A 276 8.99 -36.82 -2.76
N ALA A 277 9.93 -37.40 -2.01
CA ALA A 277 9.95 -37.33 -0.55
C ALA A 277 10.07 -35.89 -0.03
N LYS A 278 11.02 -35.11 -0.58
CA LYS A 278 11.17 -33.69 -0.24
C LYS A 278 9.87 -32.92 -0.48
N SER A 279 9.28 -33.09 -1.66
CA SER A 279 8.02 -32.42 -2.04
C SER A 279 6.87 -32.79 -1.10
N ALA A 280 6.75 -34.06 -0.71
CA ALA A 280 5.70 -34.51 0.20
C ALA A 280 5.84 -33.88 1.59
N VAL A 281 7.07 -33.77 2.10
CA VAL A 281 7.36 -33.12 3.38
C VAL A 281 7.12 -31.61 3.30
N ASP A 282 7.55 -30.95 2.22
CA ASP A 282 7.30 -29.52 1.98
C ASP A 282 5.80 -29.21 1.98
N GLU A 283 5.01 -30.02 1.27
CA GLU A 283 3.55 -29.90 1.25
C GLU A 283 2.94 -30.09 2.64
N ALA A 284 3.39 -31.10 3.39
CA ALA A 284 2.90 -31.40 4.73
C ALA A 284 3.15 -30.26 5.73
N LEU A 285 4.25 -29.52 5.55
CA LEU A 285 4.65 -28.38 6.37
C LEU A 285 3.95 -27.08 5.92
N SER A 286 3.79 -26.84 4.62
CA SER A 286 3.30 -25.56 4.04
C SER A 286 1.96 -25.04 4.58
N HIS A 287 1.09 -25.93 5.05
CA HIS A 287 -0.24 -25.62 5.57
C HIS A 287 -0.42 -25.91 7.06
N ALA A 288 0.63 -26.35 7.75
CA ALA A 288 0.57 -26.67 9.16
C ALA A 288 1.04 -25.48 10.02
N TYR A 289 0.34 -25.18 11.11
CA TYR A 289 0.94 -24.39 12.17
C TYR A 289 1.92 -25.28 12.94
N VAL A 290 3.22 -24.92 12.92
CA VAL A 290 4.29 -25.63 13.64
C VAL A 290 4.64 -24.83 14.89
N PRO A 291 4.06 -25.15 16.07
CA PRO A 291 4.32 -24.42 17.30
C PRO A 291 5.74 -24.70 17.79
N ALA A 292 6.38 -23.68 18.39
CA ALA A 292 7.72 -23.81 18.97
C ALA A 292 7.85 -25.05 19.88
N LYS A 293 6.87 -25.30 20.76
CA LYS A 293 6.87 -26.47 21.66
C LYS A 293 6.92 -27.82 20.95
N ALA A 294 6.33 -27.95 19.76
CA ALA A 294 6.39 -29.20 19.00
C ALA A 294 7.78 -29.45 18.39
N VAL A 295 8.54 -28.38 18.12
CA VAL A 295 9.91 -28.49 17.56
C VAL A 295 10.96 -28.55 18.68
N GLN A 296 10.60 -28.23 19.92
CA GLN A 296 11.54 -28.12 21.04
C GLN A 296 12.45 -29.34 21.24
N PRO A 297 11.95 -30.61 21.17
CA PRO A 297 12.83 -31.78 21.29
C PRO A 297 13.89 -31.85 20.19
N LEU A 298 13.50 -31.55 18.94
CA LEU A 298 14.42 -31.50 17.78
C LEU A 298 15.47 -30.40 17.95
N VAL A 299 15.06 -29.21 18.43
CA VAL A 299 15.99 -28.10 18.69
C VAL A 299 17.02 -28.49 19.75
N GLN A 300 16.62 -29.18 20.82
CA GLN A 300 17.54 -29.63 21.86
C GLN A 300 18.56 -30.63 21.32
N GLU A 301 18.14 -31.56 20.47
CA GLU A 301 19.02 -32.51 19.79
C GLU A 301 19.99 -31.80 18.82
N ALA A 302 19.48 -30.84 18.04
CA ALA A 302 20.28 -30.06 17.10
C ALA A 302 21.29 -29.13 17.80
N LEU A 303 20.95 -28.56 18.95
CA LEU A 303 21.88 -27.81 19.80
C LEU A 303 22.96 -28.74 20.38
N ALA A 304 22.58 -29.92 20.88
CA ALA A 304 23.51 -30.87 21.48
C ALA A 304 24.50 -31.46 20.45
N SER A 305 24.08 -31.61 19.19
CA SER A 305 24.91 -32.07 18.09
C SER A 305 25.71 -30.95 17.39
N GLY A 306 25.44 -29.68 17.72
CA GLY A 306 26.07 -28.52 17.08
C GLY A 306 25.52 -28.19 15.69
N GLN A 307 24.40 -28.78 15.29
CA GLN A 307 23.71 -28.47 14.04
C GLN A 307 23.05 -27.08 14.05
N LEU A 308 22.63 -26.61 15.24
CA LEU A 308 22.11 -25.26 15.46
C LEU A 308 22.97 -24.50 16.47
N SER A 309 23.07 -23.18 16.29
CA SER A 309 23.58 -22.27 17.32
C SER A 309 22.48 -21.87 18.31
N GLU A 310 22.87 -21.41 19.50
CA GLU A 310 21.92 -20.86 20.48
C GLU A 310 21.13 -19.67 19.91
N THR A 311 21.78 -18.80 19.14
CA THR A 311 21.13 -17.66 18.49
C THR A 311 20.04 -18.11 17.53
N GLU A 312 20.30 -19.10 16.67
CA GLU A 312 19.30 -19.65 15.74
C GLU A 312 18.12 -20.24 16.50
N ALA A 313 18.40 -21.09 17.50
CA ALA A 313 17.38 -21.75 18.31
C ALA A 313 16.43 -20.76 19.02
N MET A 314 16.97 -19.65 19.52
CA MET A 314 16.22 -18.67 20.30
C MET A 314 15.34 -17.75 19.45
N HIS A 315 15.81 -17.35 18.26
CA HIS A 315 15.22 -16.22 17.53
C HIS A 315 14.36 -16.62 16.33
N LEU A 316 14.33 -17.90 15.96
CA LEU A 316 13.56 -18.40 14.83
C LEU A 316 12.27 -19.10 15.28
N GLY A 317 11.25 -19.01 14.42
CA GLY A 317 9.98 -19.70 14.63
C GLY A 317 10.07 -21.18 14.26
N GLY A 318 9.07 -21.97 14.65
CA GLY A 318 9.07 -23.43 14.44
C GLY A 318 9.37 -23.87 13.00
N HIS A 319 8.72 -23.26 12.00
CA HIS A 319 8.99 -23.54 10.58
C HIS A 319 10.42 -23.23 10.15
N GLN A 320 10.95 -22.10 10.61
CA GLN A 320 12.29 -21.63 10.26
C GLN A 320 13.36 -22.56 10.87
N LEU A 321 13.12 -23.03 12.09
CA LEU A 321 13.98 -24.02 12.74
C LEU A 321 13.94 -25.37 12.01
N VAL A 322 12.75 -25.83 11.61
CA VAL A 322 12.62 -27.06 10.81
C VAL A 322 13.36 -26.92 9.48
N ALA A 323 13.25 -25.79 8.79
CA ALA A 323 14.00 -25.54 7.56
C ALA A 323 15.52 -25.62 7.80
N LEU A 324 16.06 -24.96 8.83
CA LEU A 324 17.50 -25.04 9.14
C LEU A 324 18.00 -26.46 9.47
N MET A 325 17.15 -27.29 10.09
CA MET A 325 17.53 -28.66 10.46
C MET A 325 17.42 -29.66 9.31
N ARG A 326 16.77 -29.30 8.20
CA ARG A 326 16.56 -30.18 7.06
C ARG A 326 17.76 -30.14 6.11
N PRO A 327 18.26 -31.30 5.67
CA PRO A 327 19.41 -31.38 4.77
C PRO A 327 19.03 -31.02 3.32
N THR A 328 17.73 -31.02 3.03
CA THR A 328 17.13 -30.71 1.73
C THR A 328 16.77 -29.24 1.58
N THR A 329 17.09 -28.41 2.59
CA THR A 329 16.93 -26.96 2.53
C THR A 329 18.11 -26.35 1.77
N PRO A 330 17.85 -25.48 0.77
CA PRO A 330 18.92 -24.83 0.02
C PRO A 330 19.84 -23.99 0.91
N GLU A 331 21.13 -23.94 0.58
CA GLU A 331 22.13 -23.20 1.35
C GLU A 331 21.82 -21.69 1.42
N SER A 332 21.30 -21.13 0.32
CA SER A 332 20.82 -19.74 0.22
C SER A 332 19.72 -19.42 1.25
N GLU A 333 18.78 -20.35 1.46
CA GLU A 333 17.73 -20.24 2.47
C GLU A 333 18.31 -20.36 3.89
N VAL A 334 19.25 -21.29 4.10
CA VAL A 334 19.95 -21.48 5.37
C VAL A 334 20.66 -20.19 5.80
N ASP A 335 21.41 -19.56 4.91
CA ASP A 335 22.14 -18.33 5.21
C ASP A 335 21.19 -17.16 5.51
N THR A 336 20.09 -17.06 4.76
CA THR A 336 19.04 -16.06 5.01
C THR A 336 18.42 -16.24 6.40
N LEU A 337 18.16 -17.48 6.81
CA LEU A 337 17.60 -17.77 8.13
C LEU A 337 18.59 -17.47 9.27
N LYS A 338 19.88 -17.75 9.08
CA LYS A 338 20.94 -17.39 10.04
C LYS A 338 21.07 -15.87 10.19
N ALA A 339 21.08 -15.12 9.09
CA ALA A 339 21.09 -13.66 9.11
C ALA A 339 19.84 -13.09 9.80
N LEU A 340 18.67 -13.70 9.57
CA LEU A 340 17.43 -13.31 10.24
C LEU A 340 17.49 -13.55 11.75
N ALA A 341 18.10 -14.63 12.21
CA ALA A 341 18.29 -14.90 13.63
C ALA A 341 19.12 -13.80 14.31
N LEU A 342 20.23 -13.37 13.68
CA LEU A 342 21.08 -12.27 14.16
C LEU A 342 20.33 -10.94 14.20
N LYS A 343 19.59 -10.61 13.13
CA LYS A 343 18.77 -9.39 13.06
C LYS A 343 17.73 -9.34 14.19
N ARG A 344 17.09 -10.48 14.48
CA ARG A 344 16.10 -10.59 15.57
C ARG A 344 16.71 -10.49 16.96
N GLN A 345 17.92 -11.00 17.15
CA GLN A 345 18.70 -10.80 18.37
C GLN A 345 18.97 -9.31 18.61
N GLU A 346 19.39 -8.59 17.58
CA GLU A 346 19.60 -7.14 17.66
C GLU A 346 18.30 -6.37 17.94
N GLN A 347 17.20 -6.75 17.28
CA GLN A 347 15.88 -6.14 17.53
C GLN A 347 15.45 -6.27 19.00
N LEU A 348 15.69 -7.42 19.63
CA LEU A 348 15.39 -7.63 21.04
C LEU A 348 16.29 -6.79 21.95
N ALA A 349 17.59 -6.72 21.66
CA ALA A 349 18.53 -5.89 22.42
C ALA A 349 18.16 -4.40 22.34
N ASN A 350 17.82 -3.90 21.15
CA ASN A 350 17.37 -2.52 20.94
C ASN A 350 16.05 -2.24 21.64
N LEU A 351 15.11 -3.18 21.59
CA LEU A 351 13.84 -3.07 22.30
C LEU A 351 14.04 -2.96 23.81
N ASP A 352 14.85 -3.83 24.41
CA ASP A 352 15.10 -3.80 25.85
C ASP A 352 15.86 -2.54 26.29
N ALA A 353 16.83 -2.08 25.49
CA ALA A 353 17.54 -0.83 25.75
C ALA A 353 16.60 0.38 25.69
N GLY A 354 15.76 0.47 24.64
CA GLY A 354 14.77 1.53 24.50
C GLY A 354 13.71 1.49 25.60
N TYR A 355 13.26 0.30 25.97
CA TYR A 355 12.31 0.10 27.07
C TYR A 355 12.91 0.50 28.42
N ALA A 356 14.16 0.12 28.70
CA ALA A 356 14.89 0.54 29.90
C ALA A 356 15.01 2.08 29.98
N ALA A 357 15.33 2.74 28.86
CA ALA A 357 15.36 4.20 28.77
C ALA A 357 13.97 4.82 28.99
N HIS A 358 12.91 4.19 28.48
CA HIS A 358 11.53 4.65 28.70
C HIS A 358 11.14 4.58 30.17
N ILE A 359 11.32 3.43 30.83
CA ILE A 359 10.87 3.23 32.22
C ILE A 359 11.64 4.08 33.24
N ALA A 360 12.88 4.49 32.93
CA ALA A 360 13.62 5.44 33.75
C ALA A 360 12.89 6.79 33.91
N MET A 361 12.14 7.20 32.89
CA MET A 361 11.38 8.44 32.82
C MET A 361 9.86 8.23 33.02
N ALA A 362 9.38 7.03 32.71
CA ALA A 362 7.97 6.63 32.75
C ALA A 362 7.83 5.22 33.36
N PRO A 363 7.98 5.08 34.69
CA PRO A 363 8.08 3.77 35.36
C PRO A 363 6.81 2.90 35.28
N GLY A 364 5.67 3.47 34.87
CA GLY A 364 4.40 2.76 34.74
C GLY A 364 3.75 2.37 36.07
N GLY A 365 2.72 1.52 36.03
CA GLY A 365 2.07 0.99 37.24
C GLY A 365 1.38 2.03 38.12
N GLY A 366 0.91 3.13 37.52
CA GLY A 366 0.27 4.25 38.23
C GLY A 366 1.24 5.22 38.92
N GLN A 367 2.55 5.03 38.74
CA GLN A 367 3.55 6.02 39.17
C GLN A 367 3.55 7.23 38.22
N PRO A 368 3.74 8.46 38.74
CA PRO A 368 3.80 9.64 37.90
C PRO A 368 5.05 9.65 37.01
N LEU A 369 4.97 10.32 35.86
CA LEU A 369 6.12 10.55 35.00
C LEU A 369 7.24 11.29 35.75
N ASN A 370 8.46 10.79 35.61
CA ASN A 370 9.69 11.34 36.17
C ASN A 370 10.45 12.19 35.12
N LEU A 371 9.71 12.98 34.34
CA LEU A 371 10.30 13.91 33.38
C LEU A 371 10.85 15.16 34.09
N PRO A 372 12.03 15.67 33.68
CA PRO A 372 12.58 16.91 34.25
C PRO A 372 11.64 18.09 33.98
N PRO A 373 11.55 19.09 34.88
CA PRO A 373 10.81 20.33 34.61
C PRO A 373 11.19 20.92 33.24
N ALA A 374 10.20 21.25 32.41
CA ALA A 374 10.47 21.61 31.01
C ALA A 374 11.33 22.88 30.83
N GLY A 375 11.42 23.72 31.86
CA GLY A 375 12.22 24.94 31.86
C GLY A 375 13.67 24.77 32.30
N ASP A 376 14.07 23.57 32.73
CA ASP A 376 15.45 23.31 33.16
C ASP A 376 16.40 23.25 31.94
N PRO A 377 17.67 23.65 32.07
CA PRO A 377 18.65 23.56 30.99
C PRO A 377 18.76 22.13 30.43
N GLY A 378 18.58 21.95 29.13
CA GLY A 378 18.62 20.64 28.46
C GLY A 378 17.34 19.80 28.61
N ALA A 379 16.36 20.23 29.41
CA ALA A 379 15.11 19.48 29.59
C ALA A 379 14.26 19.38 28.31
N PRO A 380 14.13 20.44 27.46
CA PRO A 380 13.38 20.33 26.22
C PRO A 380 13.85 19.19 25.31
N GLN A 381 15.17 19.06 25.14
CA GLN A 381 15.80 18.00 24.34
C GLN A 381 15.57 16.63 24.98
N ALA A 382 15.74 16.51 26.30
CA ALA A 382 15.52 15.25 27.01
C ALA A 382 14.06 14.77 26.94
N ILE A 383 13.10 15.68 27.06
CA ILE A 383 11.66 15.36 26.95
C ILE A 383 11.30 14.98 25.50
N ALA A 384 11.83 15.69 24.51
CA ALA A 384 11.64 15.38 23.10
C ALA A 384 12.22 14.00 22.74
N ALA A 385 13.44 13.70 23.21
CA ALA A 385 14.08 12.40 23.03
C ALA A 385 13.26 11.27 23.69
N TRP A 386 12.77 11.48 24.92
CA TRP A 386 11.87 10.53 25.58
C TRP A 386 10.58 10.30 24.78
N ALA A 387 9.96 11.35 24.24
CA ALA A 387 8.73 11.24 23.47
C ALA A 387 8.93 10.42 22.18
N LYS A 388 10.05 10.62 21.47
CA LYS A 388 10.43 9.79 20.32
C LYS A 388 10.67 8.34 20.73
N ASN A 389 11.52 8.12 21.74
CA ASN A 389 11.81 6.78 22.26
C ASN A 389 10.55 6.02 22.71
N ALA A 390 9.56 6.69 23.30
CA ALA A 390 8.29 6.05 23.67
C ALA A 390 7.51 5.54 22.44
N GLY A 391 7.56 6.26 21.32
CA GLY A 391 7.01 5.82 20.03
C GLY A 391 7.80 4.67 19.44
N ASP A 392 9.13 4.79 19.40
CA ASP A 392 10.04 3.77 18.87
C ASP A 392 9.90 2.45 19.61
N VAL A 393 9.86 2.48 20.95
CA VAL A 393 9.61 1.30 21.79
C VAL A 393 8.27 0.67 21.47
N ARG A 394 7.21 1.46 21.26
CA ARG A 394 5.90 0.92 20.92
C ARG A 394 5.90 0.23 19.55
N ASP A 395 6.54 0.84 18.57
CA ASP A 395 6.65 0.29 17.22
C ASP A 395 7.52 -0.99 17.23
N MET A 396 8.64 -0.99 17.97
CA MET A 396 9.47 -2.19 18.21
C MET A 396 8.69 -3.30 18.96
N GLN A 397 7.94 -2.98 20.01
CA GLN A 397 7.07 -3.95 20.70
C GLN A 397 6.07 -4.58 19.72
N THR A 398 5.52 -3.78 18.80
CA THR A 398 4.55 -4.26 17.81
C THR A 398 5.21 -5.18 16.77
N SER A 399 6.35 -4.78 16.21
CA SER A 399 7.07 -5.60 15.22
C SER A 399 7.60 -6.89 15.83
N THR A 400 8.14 -6.82 17.05
CA THR A 400 8.74 -7.97 17.74
C THR A 400 7.68 -8.97 18.20
N ASN A 401 6.53 -8.50 18.71
CA ASN A 401 5.45 -9.40 19.11
C ASN A 401 4.92 -10.26 17.95
N GLY A 402 5.02 -9.78 16.71
CA GLY A 402 4.60 -10.52 15.52
C GLY A 402 5.36 -11.83 15.30
N TRP A 403 6.58 -11.96 15.83
CA TRP A 403 7.39 -13.18 15.67
C TRP A 403 7.83 -13.81 17.00
N TYR A 404 8.10 -13.01 18.04
CA TYR A 404 8.66 -13.48 19.31
C TYR A 404 7.82 -14.58 19.96
N ALA A 405 6.50 -14.42 19.98
CA ALA A 405 5.56 -15.40 20.55
C ALA A 405 5.61 -16.79 19.89
N TYR A 406 6.24 -16.91 18.72
CA TYR A 406 6.37 -18.15 17.96
C TYR A 406 7.75 -18.82 18.06
N THR A 407 8.64 -18.26 18.88
CA THR A 407 10.02 -18.75 19.07
C THR A 407 10.16 -19.69 20.28
N GLN A 408 11.27 -20.42 20.36
CA GLN A 408 11.61 -21.24 21.55
C GLN A 408 11.77 -20.39 22.80
N GLN A 409 12.33 -19.19 22.64
CA GLN A 409 12.57 -18.27 23.74
C GLN A 409 11.28 -17.81 24.43
N ALA A 410 10.19 -17.61 23.69
CA ALA A 410 8.89 -17.30 24.29
C ALA A 410 8.17 -18.53 24.89
N ALA A 411 8.56 -19.74 24.46
CA ALA A 411 7.89 -20.99 24.83
C ALA A 411 8.57 -21.76 25.98
N GLY A 412 9.84 -21.47 26.27
CA GLY A 412 10.65 -22.19 27.24
C GLY A 412 10.56 -21.64 28.66
N ASP A 413 10.50 -22.54 29.65
CA ASP A 413 10.74 -22.23 31.06
C ASP A 413 12.26 -22.38 31.32
N THR A 414 13.03 -21.28 31.29
CA THR A 414 14.52 -21.25 31.44
C THR A 414 15.30 -22.11 30.42
N PRO A 415 16.54 -21.77 30.01
CA PRO A 415 17.42 -20.69 30.45
C PRO A 415 17.37 -19.44 29.54
N TYR A 416 16.35 -19.31 28.70
CA TYR A 416 16.28 -18.19 27.76
C TYR A 416 16.10 -16.85 28.49
N ALA A 417 16.82 -15.82 28.05
CA ALA A 417 16.79 -14.50 28.66
C ALA A 417 15.35 -13.93 28.62
N GLU A 418 14.88 -13.44 29.77
CA GLU A 418 13.63 -12.69 29.85
C GLU A 418 13.80 -11.36 29.13
N HIS A 419 12.89 -11.03 28.21
CA HIS A 419 12.84 -9.72 27.57
C HIS A 419 11.80 -8.84 28.29
N PRO A 420 12.23 -7.99 29.25
CA PRO A 420 11.32 -7.24 30.12
C PRO A 420 10.34 -6.35 29.34
N ALA A 421 10.71 -5.90 28.15
CA ALA A 421 9.86 -5.09 27.28
C ALA A 421 8.64 -5.84 26.71
N LEU A 422 8.67 -7.17 26.68
CA LEU A 422 7.59 -8.02 26.12
C LEU A 422 6.77 -8.71 27.21
N GLY A 423 7.07 -8.45 28.49
CA GLY A 423 6.38 -9.07 29.62
C GLY A 423 4.88 -8.73 29.66
N PRO A 424 4.06 -9.60 30.29
CA PRO A 424 2.64 -9.31 30.50
C PRO A 424 2.43 -7.97 31.22
N GLY A 425 1.66 -7.07 30.61
CA GLY A 425 1.40 -5.73 31.17
C GLY A 425 2.57 -4.74 31.07
N LYS A 426 3.62 -5.04 30.30
CA LYS A 426 4.75 -4.14 30.02
C LYS A 426 4.63 -3.43 28.66
N TYR A 427 3.58 -3.74 27.91
CA TYR A 427 3.28 -3.08 26.64
C TYR A 427 2.93 -1.61 26.88
N LEU A 428 3.58 -0.73 26.12
CA LEU A 428 3.28 0.69 26.14
C LEU A 428 1.89 0.89 25.53
N HIS A 429 0.98 1.49 26.30
CA HIS A 429 -0.35 1.83 25.83
C HIS A 429 -0.38 3.33 25.48
N PRO A 430 -0.47 3.71 24.19
CA PRO A 430 -0.44 5.12 23.77
C PRO A 430 -1.45 6.01 24.48
N GLY A 431 -2.64 5.48 24.79
CA GLY A 431 -3.68 6.19 25.53
C GLY A 431 -3.29 6.51 26.98
N GLU A 432 -2.70 5.54 27.68
CA GLU A 432 -2.26 5.71 29.08
C GLU A 432 -1.07 6.68 29.15
N ILE A 433 -0.06 6.49 28.30
CA ILE A 433 1.10 7.39 28.22
C ILE A 433 0.66 8.82 27.88
N THR A 434 -0.32 8.98 26.98
CA THR A 434 -0.88 10.30 26.67
C THR A 434 -1.57 10.92 27.89
N SER A 435 -2.31 10.14 28.66
CA SER A 435 -2.98 10.60 29.88
C SER A 435 -1.95 11.08 30.90
N ASP A 436 -0.93 10.27 31.16
CA ASP A 436 0.13 10.57 32.12
C ASP A 436 0.96 11.78 31.68
N PHE A 437 1.29 11.86 30.39
CA PHE A 437 1.97 13.01 29.80
C PHE A 437 1.15 14.28 29.95
N LYS A 438 -0.16 14.25 29.65
CA LYS A 438 -1.02 15.42 29.82
C LYS A 438 -1.12 15.84 31.28
N ALA A 439 -1.24 14.88 32.20
CA ALA A 439 -1.27 15.14 33.64
C ALA A 439 0.03 15.82 34.11
N TRP A 440 1.20 15.37 33.65
CA TRP A 440 2.48 16.01 33.92
C TRP A 440 2.60 17.39 33.25
N ALA A 441 2.25 17.50 31.97
CA ALA A 441 2.43 18.71 31.17
C ALA A 441 1.57 19.88 31.64
N THR A 442 0.40 19.63 32.24
CA THR A 442 -0.44 20.71 32.82
C THR A 442 0.28 21.50 33.93
N LYS A 443 1.26 20.89 34.60
CA LYS A 443 2.06 21.52 35.66
C LYS A 443 3.22 22.36 35.13
N GLN A 444 3.53 22.26 33.84
CA GLN A 444 4.65 22.96 33.20
C GLN A 444 4.21 24.31 32.61
N LYS A 445 5.11 25.28 32.49
CA LYS A 445 4.83 26.55 31.79
C LYS A 445 4.64 26.29 30.30
N LEU A 446 3.75 27.06 29.67
CA LEU A 446 3.46 26.89 28.24
C LEU A 446 4.64 27.29 27.35
N SER A 447 5.42 28.30 27.73
CA SER A 447 6.67 28.67 27.03
C SER A 447 7.63 27.50 26.91
N ASP A 448 7.76 26.74 28.00
CA ASP A 448 8.75 25.68 28.11
C ASP A 448 8.29 24.44 27.32
N LEU A 449 6.99 24.12 27.37
CA LEU A 449 6.41 23.09 26.50
C LEU A 449 6.50 23.43 25.01
N ARG A 450 6.46 24.71 24.64
CA ARG A 450 6.67 25.13 23.24
C ARG A 450 8.11 24.91 22.80
N ALA A 451 9.09 25.06 23.70
CA ALA A 451 10.47 24.69 23.41
C ALA A 451 10.60 23.19 23.16
N VAL A 452 9.96 22.33 23.97
CA VAL A 452 9.90 20.88 23.72
C VAL A 452 9.30 20.58 22.34
N ALA A 453 8.18 21.22 21.99
CA ALA A 453 7.57 21.02 20.68
C ALA A 453 8.47 21.53 19.54
N ALA A 454 9.25 22.59 19.76
CA ALA A 454 10.23 23.09 18.80
C ALA A 454 11.33 22.05 18.53
N GLU A 455 11.84 21.37 19.56
CA GLU A 455 12.81 20.27 19.43
C GLU A 455 12.23 19.08 18.63
N LEU A 456 10.91 18.91 18.66
CA LEU A 456 10.18 17.95 17.83
C LEU A 456 9.78 18.52 16.45
N GLY A 457 10.34 19.67 16.05
CA GLY A 457 10.13 20.28 14.74
C GLY A 457 8.85 21.10 14.60
N MET A 458 8.19 21.54 15.68
CA MET A 458 6.99 22.37 15.58
C MET A 458 7.31 23.82 15.20
N ASP A 459 6.92 24.21 13.99
CA ASP A 459 6.96 25.59 13.52
C ASP A 459 5.86 26.45 14.17
N ASN A 460 6.06 27.77 14.22
CA ASN A 460 5.12 28.71 14.85
C ASN A 460 4.74 28.38 16.32
N ASN A 461 5.55 27.57 17.01
CA ASN A 461 5.27 27.08 18.36
C ASN A 461 4.96 28.20 19.36
N ALA A 462 5.58 29.38 19.22
CA ALA A 462 5.36 30.55 20.08
C ALA A 462 3.88 31.01 20.10
N LYS A 463 3.11 30.69 19.06
CA LYS A 463 1.69 31.05 18.92
C LYS A 463 0.73 29.88 19.21
N ALA A 464 1.23 28.65 19.28
CA ALA A 464 0.44 27.46 19.51
C ALA A 464 -0.22 27.44 20.89
N THR A 465 -1.47 26.96 20.98
CA THR A 465 -2.17 26.79 22.26
C THR A 465 -1.62 25.59 23.04
N ARG A 466 -1.89 25.54 24.36
CA ARG A 466 -1.46 24.41 25.20
C ARG A 466 -1.95 23.06 24.67
N ALA A 467 -3.19 22.97 24.21
CA ALA A 467 -3.75 21.74 23.66
C ALA A 467 -3.05 21.31 22.36
N GLN A 468 -2.74 22.26 21.47
CA GLN A 468 -1.96 21.99 20.25
C GLN A 468 -0.57 21.46 20.58
N VAL A 469 0.15 22.13 21.49
CA VAL A 469 1.50 21.71 21.93
C VAL A 469 1.48 20.32 22.58
N GLN A 470 0.54 20.08 23.50
CA GLN A 470 0.42 18.78 24.18
C GLN A 470 0.07 17.64 23.20
N ASN A 471 -0.85 17.87 22.26
CA ASN A 471 -1.21 16.86 21.28
C ASN A 471 -0.08 16.63 20.26
N TYR A 472 0.66 17.68 19.89
CA TYR A 472 1.81 17.57 18.99
C TYR A 472 2.94 16.72 19.58
N ILE A 473 3.28 16.94 20.86
CA ILE A 473 4.27 16.11 21.56
C ILE A 473 3.73 14.68 21.73
N ALA A 474 2.45 14.53 22.08
CA ALA A 474 1.85 13.20 22.25
C ALA A 474 1.76 12.39 20.94
N ALA A 475 1.75 13.06 19.78
CA ALA A 475 1.74 12.39 18.48
C ALA A 475 2.99 11.54 18.24
N SER A 476 4.13 11.85 18.88
CA SER A 476 5.36 11.04 18.80
C SER A 476 5.20 9.61 19.33
N PHE A 477 4.20 9.36 20.18
CA PHE A 477 3.94 8.03 20.76
C PHE A 477 2.46 7.61 20.69
N ASN A 478 1.60 8.42 20.06
CA ASN A 478 0.19 8.14 19.90
C ASN A 478 -0.33 8.59 18.54
N LYS A 479 -0.43 7.63 17.61
CA LYS A 479 -0.89 7.81 16.22
C LYS A 479 -2.33 8.32 16.08
N LYS A 480 -3.09 8.46 17.17
CA LYS A 480 -4.39 9.18 17.18
C LYS A 480 -4.22 10.68 16.87
N TYR A 481 -3.04 11.23 17.17
CA TYR A 481 -2.71 12.62 16.84
C TYR A 481 -1.77 12.63 15.64
N ASP A 482 -1.98 13.58 14.76
CA ASP A 482 -1.19 13.79 13.55
C ASP A 482 -0.37 15.07 13.74
N GLN A 483 0.96 14.94 13.69
CA GLN A 483 1.87 16.08 13.88
C GLN A 483 1.69 17.12 12.77
N GLN A 484 1.52 16.70 11.53
CA GLN A 484 1.39 17.58 10.38
C GLN A 484 0.06 18.32 10.41
N ALA A 485 -1.05 17.62 10.62
CA ALA A 485 -2.37 18.25 10.73
C ALA A 485 -2.43 19.27 11.89
N ILE A 486 -1.68 19.05 12.98
CA ILE A 486 -1.58 20.01 14.08
C ILE A 486 -0.73 21.23 13.68
N LYS A 487 0.39 21.04 12.97
CA LYS A 487 1.20 22.16 12.43
C LYS A 487 0.37 23.04 11.50
N ASP A 488 -0.30 22.42 10.53
CA ASP A 488 -1.10 23.13 9.52
C ASP A 488 -2.19 23.97 10.19
N LYS A 489 -2.87 23.40 11.18
CA LYS A 489 -3.89 24.10 11.96
C LYS A 489 -3.32 25.30 12.72
N VAL A 490 -2.14 25.15 13.33
CA VAL A 490 -1.49 26.26 14.05
C VAL A 490 -1.10 27.38 13.09
N THR A 491 -0.53 27.03 11.94
CA THR A 491 -0.16 27.99 10.89
C THR A 491 -1.39 28.72 10.35
N ALA A 492 -2.48 28.01 10.07
CA ALA A 492 -3.76 28.60 9.63
C ALA A 492 -4.36 29.53 10.70
N ASP A 493 -4.31 29.15 11.99
CA ASP A 493 -4.79 29.98 13.09
C ASP A 493 -3.97 31.28 13.24
N VAL A 494 -2.66 31.22 13.01
CA VAL A 494 -1.77 32.39 13.00
C VAL A 494 -2.11 33.30 11.82
N ALA A 495 -2.17 32.77 10.61
CA ALA A 495 -2.51 33.52 9.40
C ALA A 495 -3.88 34.22 9.55
N LYS A 496 -4.89 33.51 10.08
CA LYS A 496 -6.22 34.06 10.33
C LYS A 496 -6.21 35.20 11.34
N LYS A 497 -5.40 35.10 12.40
CA LYS A 497 -5.25 36.18 13.41
C LYS A 497 -4.52 37.39 12.85
N GLU A 498 -3.52 37.19 12.00
CA GLU A 498 -2.80 38.30 11.36
C GLU A 498 -3.68 39.01 10.33
N ALA A 499 -4.43 38.27 9.52
CA ALA A 499 -5.42 38.83 8.60
C ALA A 499 -6.52 39.62 9.34
N ALA A 500 -7.03 39.11 10.47
CA ALA A 500 -8.00 39.81 11.29
C ALA A 500 -7.42 41.08 11.97
N LYS A 501 -6.12 41.10 12.27
CA LYS A 501 -5.43 42.28 12.82
C LYS A 501 -5.23 43.35 11.74
N ALA A 502 -4.84 42.95 10.53
CA ALA A 502 -4.70 43.85 9.38
C ALA A 502 -6.04 44.52 8.99
N ALA A 503 -7.15 43.77 9.04
CA ALA A 503 -8.49 44.30 8.76
C ALA A 503 -8.98 45.33 9.81
N LYS A 504 -8.54 45.22 11.08
CA LYS A 504 -8.91 46.18 12.14
C LYS A 504 -8.14 47.51 12.07
N THR A 505 -6.99 47.53 11.40
CA THR A 505 -6.19 48.74 11.19
C THR A 505 -6.63 49.57 9.98
N ALA A 506 -7.60 49.10 9.17
CA ALA A 506 -8.02 49.71 7.91
C ALA A 506 -9.32 50.55 7.96
N VAL A 507 -9.80 50.97 9.15
CA VAL A 507 -11.04 51.78 9.26
C VAL A 507 -10.71 53.26 9.56
N PRO A 508 -11.04 54.23 8.68
CA PRO A 508 -11.13 55.64 9.02
C PRO A 508 -12.52 56.02 9.56
N ALA A 509 -12.56 57.09 10.36
CA ALA A 509 -13.71 57.60 11.12
C ALA A 509 -14.93 58.05 10.26
N PRO A 510 -16.16 58.13 10.85
CA PRO A 510 -17.39 58.31 10.10
C PRO A 510 -17.71 59.79 9.81
N LEU A 511 -18.09 60.10 8.57
CA LEU A 511 -18.71 61.37 8.18
C LEU A 511 -20.20 61.19 7.86
N LYS A 512 -20.95 62.23 8.24
CA LYS A 512 -22.40 62.32 8.40
C LYS A 512 -23.20 62.24 7.10
N ALA A 513 -24.43 61.75 7.28
CA ALA A 513 -25.52 61.69 6.32
C ALA A 513 -25.98 63.07 5.80
N ASN A 514 -26.38 63.11 4.53
CA ASN A 514 -27.60 63.77 4.08
C ASN A 514 -28.13 63.07 2.82
N GLY A 515 -29.43 62.83 2.80
CA GLY A 515 -30.10 61.90 1.87
C GLY A 515 -30.55 62.49 0.54
N GLY A 516 -30.94 61.57 -0.34
CA GLY A 516 -31.66 61.80 -1.59
C GLY A 516 -31.87 60.44 -2.29
N LEU A 517 -33.13 60.05 -2.52
CA LEU A 517 -33.57 58.76 -3.04
C LEU A 517 -33.52 58.66 -4.58
N ALA A 518 -32.88 57.58 -5.08
CA ALA A 518 -33.19 56.66 -6.21
C ALA A 518 -33.44 57.20 -7.65
N PRO A 519 -33.38 56.38 -8.75
CA PRO A 519 -33.17 54.91 -8.85
C PRO A 519 -32.18 54.40 -9.94
N ASP A 520 -31.95 53.08 -9.92
CA ASP A 520 -31.55 52.12 -10.96
C ASP A 520 -31.17 52.62 -12.38
N GLU A 521 -29.89 52.48 -12.74
CA GLU A 521 -29.39 52.09 -14.08
C GLU A 521 -27.86 51.92 -14.02
N GLU A 522 -27.37 50.71 -13.72
CA GLU A 522 -26.00 50.28 -14.09
C GLU A 522 -25.83 48.75 -13.93
N PHE A 523 -26.78 48.00 -14.50
CA PHE A 523 -26.51 46.65 -14.99
C PHE A 523 -26.08 46.78 -16.46
N GLN A 524 -25.15 45.93 -16.90
CA GLN A 524 -24.70 45.75 -18.31
C GLN A 524 -23.49 46.58 -18.77
N ALA A 525 -22.31 46.31 -18.20
CA ALA A 525 -21.05 46.69 -18.86
C ALA A 525 -19.88 45.72 -18.61
N VAL A 526 -20.11 44.40 -18.47
CA VAL A 526 -18.99 43.42 -18.53
C VAL A 526 -19.35 42.09 -19.20
N ALA A 527 -20.61 41.84 -19.56
CA ALA A 527 -21.07 40.58 -20.16
C ALA A 527 -21.00 40.52 -21.70
N SER A 528 -20.34 41.46 -22.36
CA SER A 528 -20.32 41.52 -23.82
C SER A 528 -19.00 42.09 -24.34
N LYS A 529 -17.95 41.25 -24.32
CA LYS A 529 -16.76 41.34 -25.19
C LYS A 529 -15.91 40.07 -25.06
N LEU A 530 -16.26 39.05 -25.84
CA LEU A 530 -15.36 38.12 -26.57
C LEU A 530 -16.11 36.85 -26.99
N SER A 531 -16.98 36.99 -27.99
CA SER A 531 -17.31 35.92 -28.93
C SER A 531 -17.97 36.55 -30.16
N LYS A 532 -17.18 36.72 -31.23
CA LYS A 532 -17.49 36.28 -32.61
C LYS A 532 -16.62 36.98 -33.64
N SER A 533 -15.91 36.18 -34.40
CA SER A 533 -15.68 36.33 -35.84
C SER A 533 -15.48 34.91 -36.36
N SER A 534 -16.10 34.39 -37.42
CA SER A 534 -17.07 34.90 -38.39
C SER A 534 -17.67 33.66 -39.09
N THR A 535 -18.89 33.78 -39.63
CA THR A 535 -19.52 32.77 -40.49
C THR A 535 -19.94 33.39 -41.81
N SER A 536 -19.64 32.72 -42.93
CA SER A 536 -20.45 32.70 -44.16
C SER A 536 -19.97 31.49 -45.00
N SER A 537 -20.70 30.37 -45.03
CA SER A 537 -21.87 30.01 -45.86
C SER A 537 -21.50 29.45 -47.25
N THR A 538 -21.68 28.14 -47.49
CA THR A 538 -22.78 27.58 -48.32
C THR A 538 -22.56 26.09 -48.68
N ALA A 539 -23.69 25.38 -48.70
CA ALA A 539 -24.07 24.22 -49.53
C ALA A 539 -23.51 22.79 -49.25
N ASN A 540 -24.47 21.91 -48.92
CA ASN A 540 -24.56 20.48 -49.19
C ASN A 540 -23.26 19.67 -49.35
N GLN A 541 -22.86 18.98 -48.28
CA GLN A 541 -22.42 17.59 -48.31
C GLN A 541 -22.47 17.03 -46.87
N VAL A 542 -23.05 15.83 -46.73
CA VAL A 542 -23.01 15.03 -45.51
C VAL A 542 -21.54 14.74 -45.19
N PRO A 543 -20.98 15.11 -44.01
CA PRO A 543 -19.63 14.71 -43.68
C PRO A 543 -19.62 13.24 -43.26
N PRO A 544 -18.64 12.45 -43.70
CA PRO A 544 -18.60 11.02 -43.41
C PRO A 544 -18.37 10.80 -41.92
N VAL A 545 -18.96 9.71 -41.42
CA VAL A 545 -18.56 9.05 -40.18
C VAL A 545 -17.03 9.06 -40.12
N ALA A 546 -16.48 9.80 -39.16
CA ALA A 546 -15.07 9.74 -38.88
C ALA A 546 -14.76 8.29 -38.53
N LYS A 547 -14.02 7.62 -39.42
CA LYS A 547 -13.44 6.31 -39.12
C LYS A 547 -12.66 6.44 -37.82
N PRO A 548 -12.66 5.42 -36.94
CA PRO A 548 -11.88 5.46 -35.72
C PRO A 548 -10.43 5.74 -36.12
N VAL A 549 -9.90 6.88 -35.68
CA VAL A 549 -8.46 7.08 -35.70
C VAL A 549 -7.92 5.97 -34.83
N LYS A 550 -7.06 5.10 -35.41
CA LYS A 550 -6.40 4.02 -34.68
C LYS A 550 -5.91 4.59 -33.35
N ALA A 551 -6.40 4.02 -32.25
CA ALA A 551 -5.90 4.31 -30.94
C ALA A 551 -4.36 4.25 -30.98
N PRO A 552 -3.64 5.22 -30.39
CA PRO A 552 -2.20 5.10 -30.22
C PRO A 552 -1.91 3.78 -29.52
N LYS A 553 -0.81 3.10 -29.90
CA LYS A 553 -0.43 1.83 -29.29
C LYS A 553 -0.47 1.97 -27.76
N PRO A 554 -1.17 1.07 -27.04
CA PRO A 554 -1.16 1.10 -25.58
C PRO A 554 0.29 1.02 -25.08
N GLY A 555 0.65 1.86 -24.12
CA GLY A 555 1.96 1.84 -23.47
C GLY A 555 2.96 2.92 -23.88
N SER A 556 2.64 3.83 -24.82
CA SER A 556 3.52 5.02 -25.02
C SER A 556 3.31 6.04 -23.90
N PHE A 557 4.39 6.69 -23.44
CA PHE A 557 4.34 7.76 -22.44
C PHE A 557 3.29 8.83 -22.77
N ASN A 558 3.21 9.27 -24.03
CA ASN A 558 2.21 10.24 -24.48
C ASN A 558 0.78 9.69 -24.42
N ALA A 559 0.55 8.41 -24.71
CA ALA A 559 -0.75 7.77 -24.53
C ALA A 559 -1.12 7.67 -23.04
N ASN A 560 -0.14 7.39 -22.16
CA ASN A 560 -0.34 7.34 -20.72
C ASN A 560 -0.60 8.73 -20.12
N ILE A 561 0.10 9.78 -20.56
CA ILE A 561 -0.19 11.16 -20.20
C ILE A 561 -1.59 11.57 -20.69
N GLN A 562 -1.95 11.22 -21.93
CA GLN A 562 -3.29 11.54 -22.44
C GLN A 562 -4.38 10.80 -21.67
N ALA A 563 -4.16 9.53 -21.31
CA ALA A 563 -5.07 8.76 -20.46
C ALA A 563 -5.18 9.37 -19.05
N LEU A 564 -4.05 9.76 -18.44
CA LEU A 564 -4.03 10.42 -17.14
C LEU A 564 -4.75 11.78 -17.18
N MET A 565 -4.52 12.58 -18.23
CA MET A 565 -5.21 13.86 -18.41
C MET A 565 -6.71 13.66 -18.62
N ALA A 566 -7.12 12.67 -19.42
CA ALA A 566 -8.53 12.33 -19.61
C ALA A 566 -9.18 11.90 -18.28
N GLU A 567 -8.44 11.15 -17.46
CA GLU A 567 -8.90 10.71 -16.15
C GLU A 567 -9.04 11.87 -15.16
N VAL A 568 -8.03 12.74 -15.06
CA VAL A 568 -8.08 13.95 -14.24
C VAL A 568 -9.24 14.86 -14.67
N GLN A 569 -9.47 15.01 -15.98
CA GLN A 569 -10.61 15.75 -16.51
C GLN A 569 -11.94 15.10 -16.13
N HIS A 570 -12.06 13.78 -16.21
CA HIS A 570 -13.28 13.06 -15.85
C HIS A 570 -13.58 13.14 -14.34
N VAL A 571 -12.56 13.02 -13.48
CA VAL A 571 -12.70 13.22 -12.03
C VAL A 571 -13.11 14.67 -11.73
N LYS A 572 -12.47 15.65 -12.37
CA LYS A 572 -12.85 17.07 -12.22
C LYS A 572 -14.29 17.33 -12.64
N ALA A 573 -14.72 16.78 -13.77
CA ALA A 573 -16.09 16.87 -14.26
C ALA A 573 -17.10 16.25 -13.28
N THR A 574 -16.77 15.10 -12.69
CA THR A 574 -17.61 14.44 -11.69
C THR A 574 -17.71 15.30 -10.42
N SER A 575 -16.59 15.76 -9.88
CA SER A 575 -16.56 16.54 -8.63
C SER A 575 -17.21 17.92 -8.75
N GLN A 576 -17.14 18.56 -9.93
CA GLN A 576 -17.76 19.87 -10.16
C GLN A 576 -19.29 19.84 -10.10
N ASP A 577 -19.89 18.74 -10.54
CA ASP A 577 -21.35 18.60 -10.62
C ASP A 577 -21.97 17.98 -9.36
N LEU A 578 -21.14 17.44 -8.45
CA LEU A 578 -21.60 16.89 -7.20
C LEU A 578 -21.82 18.00 -6.15
N PRO A 579 -22.99 18.01 -5.48
CA PRO A 579 -23.23 18.92 -4.36
C PRO A 579 -22.20 18.72 -3.25
N VAL A 580 -21.69 19.83 -2.72
CA VAL A 580 -20.81 19.80 -1.54
C VAL A 580 -21.58 19.22 -0.36
N ARG A 581 -20.94 18.31 0.39
CA ARG A 581 -21.52 17.72 1.60
C ARG A 581 -21.69 18.80 2.68
N VAL A 582 -22.93 19.06 3.06
CA VAL A 582 -23.31 19.87 4.23
C VAL A 582 -23.21 19.03 5.50
N ASP A 583 -22.96 19.66 6.66
CA ASP A 583 -22.93 18.95 7.95
C ASP A 583 -24.28 18.28 8.25
N ALA A 584 -24.26 17.04 8.73
CA ALA A 584 -25.48 16.27 8.95
C ALA A 584 -26.40 16.86 10.04
N LYS A 585 -25.83 17.57 11.04
CA LYS A 585 -26.64 18.26 12.07
C LYS A 585 -27.35 19.46 11.49
N GLU A 586 -26.71 20.14 10.55
CA GLU A 586 -27.30 21.26 9.83
C GLU A 586 -28.50 20.78 9.00
N VAL A 587 -28.30 19.75 8.17
CA VAL A 587 -29.37 19.15 7.36
C VAL A 587 -30.50 18.57 8.22
N ALA A 588 -30.18 18.02 9.39
CA ALA A 588 -31.21 17.56 10.34
C ALA A 588 -32.08 18.71 10.88
N GLY A 589 -31.57 19.94 10.91
CA GLY A 589 -32.31 21.15 11.28
C GLY A 589 -33.06 21.82 10.13
N TRP A 590 -32.90 21.36 8.89
CA TRP A 590 -33.57 21.95 7.74
C TRP A 590 -35.06 21.64 7.72
N THR A 591 -35.84 22.65 7.35
CA THR A 591 -37.27 22.49 7.05
C THR A 591 -37.43 22.35 5.55
N PHE A 592 -37.77 21.13 5.10
CA PHE A 592 -38.03 20.85 3.71
C PHE A 592 -39.48 21.24 3.35
N GLY A 593 -39.65 21.84 2.16
CA GLY A 593 -40.95 22.20 1.62
C GLY A 593 -41.88 20.99 1.38
N PRO A 594 -43.15 21.22 1.02
CA PRO A 594 -44.09 20.14 0.74
C PRO A 594 -43.55 19.21 -0.34
N GLY A 595 -43.67 17.91 -0.10
CA GLY A 595 -43.17 16.88 -1.01
C GLY A 595 -44.11 16.66 -2.19
N THR A 596 -43.55 16.51 -3.39
CA THR A 596 -44.26 16.05 -4.58
C THR A 596 -43.85 14.61 -4.92
N THR A 597 -44.78 13.78 -5.34
CA THR A 597 -44.48 12.40 -5.74
C THR A 597 -43.59 12.38 -6.97
N ALA A 598 -42.47 11.66 -6.91
CA ALA A 598 -41.47 11.62 -7.96
C ALA A 598 -41.64 10.39 -8.86
N SER A 599 -42.83 10.21 -9.45
CA SER A 599 -43.16 9.01 -10.25
C SER A 599 -42.31 8.84 -11.51
N ASN A 600 -41.65 9.90 -11.96
CA ASN A 600 -40.72 9.92 -13.09
C ASN A 600 -39.28 9.52 -12.71
N LEU A 601 -38.96 9.43 -11.42
CA LEU A 601 -37.67 8.96 -10.91
C LEU A 601 -37.85 7.49 -10.53
N GLY A 602 -37.40 6.57 -11.39
CA GLY A 602 -37.64 5.12 -11.26
C GLY A 602 -37.20 4.49 -9.92
N GLY A 603 -37.40 3.17 -9.77
CA GLY A 603 -37.07 2.39 -8.56
C GLY A 603 -38.30 1.88 -7.80
N THR A 604 -38.07 1.00 -6.84
CA THR A 604 -39.12 0.16 -6.21
C THR A 604 -39.88 0.86 -5.06
N TYR A 605 -39.25 1.82 -4.38
CA TYR A 605 -39.82 2.48 -3.19
C TYR A 605 -40.43 3.85 -3.52
N ALA A 606 -41.42 4.28 -2.74
CA ALA A 606 -42.02 5.61 -2.88
C ALA A 606 -40.99 6.71 -2.58
N LYS A 607 -40.85 7.66 -3.52
CA LYS A 607 -39.92 8.79 -3.45
C LYS A 607 -40.71 10.10 -3.53
N THR A 608 -40.31 11.08 -2.72
CA THR A 608 -40.88 12.44 -2.77
C THR A 608 -39.77 13.47 -2.97
N VAL A 609 -40.01 14.47 -3.81
CA VAL A 609 -39.09 15.60 -4.01
C VAL A 609 -39.57 16.80 -3.21
N HIS A 610 -38.63 17.42 -2.52
CA HIS A 610 -38.84 18.56 -1.63
C HIS A 610 -37.90 19.70 -2.02
N ALA A 611 -38.33 20.94 -1.81
CA ALA A 611 -37.43 22.08 -1.83
C ALA A 611 -36.70 22.20 -0.49
N ALA A 612 -35.38 22.37 -0.52
CA ALA A 612 -34.56 22.73 0.63
C ALA A 612 -34.65 24.25 0.93
N PRO A 613 -34.13 24.74 2.06
CA PRO A 613 -34.17 26.17 2.42
C PRO A 613 -33.51 27.11 1.40
N ASP A 614 -32.56 26.61 0.62
CA ASP A 614 -31.86 27.32 -0.46
C ASP A 614 -32.60 27.26 -1.82
N GLY A 615 -33.77 26.60 -1.87
CA GLY A 615 -34.56 26.39 -3.08
C GLY A 615 -34.11 25.20 -3.94
N SER A 616 -33.01 24.51 -3.59
CA SER A 616 -32.54 23.32 -4.31
C SER A 616 -33.51 22.14 -4.10
N GLN A 617 -33.53 21.22 -5.06
CA GLN A 617 -34.43 20.06 -5.02
C GLN A 617 -33.74 18.87 -4.37
N TRP A 618 -34.42 18.25 -3.41
CA TRP A 618 -33.93 17.11 -2.63
C TRP A 618 -34.93 15.96 -2.69
N MET A 619 -34.43 14.75 -2.83
CA MET A 619 -35.22 13.52 -2.86
C MET A 619 -35.21 12.86 -1.49
N PHE A 620 -36.39 12.56 -0.98
CA PHE A 620 -36.59 11.74 0.21
C PHE A 620 -37.10 10.35 -0.19
N LYS A 621 -36.46 9.31 0.34
CA LYS A 621 -36.90 7.91 0.23
C LYS A 621 -37.33 7.41 1.60
N ALA A 622 -38.61 7.07 1.74
CA ALA A 622 -39.14 6.57 3.00
C ALA A 622 -38.69 5.12 3.27
N ASP A 623 -38.25 4.85 4.50
CA ASP A 623 -37.96 3.51 5.00
C ASP A 623 -39.21 2.94 5.68
N HIS A 624 -39.94 2.09 4.97
CA HIS A 624 -41.26 1.64 5.39
C HIS A 624 -41.22 0.49 6.41
N ASN A 625 -40.07 -0.21 6.54
CA ASN A 625 -40.01 -1.49 7.27
C ASN A 625 -38.85 -1.59 8.27
N HIS A 626 -37.89 -0.65 8.29
CA HIS A 626 -36.67 -0.78 9.12
C HIS A 626 -36.44 0.41 10.07
N GLY A 627 -37.46 1.26 10.28
CA GLY A 627 -37.41 2.32 11.28
C GLY A 627 -36.36 3.41 11.02
N GLY A 628 -35.90 3.55 9.77
CA GLY A 628 -34.85 4.50 9.37
C GLY A 628 -33.46 3.88 9.22
N ALA A 629 -33.30 2.59 9.52
CA ALA A 629 -32.02 1.90 9.40
C ALA A 629 -31.45 2.01 7.98
N LEU A 630 -32.27 1.86 6.93
CA LEU A 630 -31.80 2.01 5.54
C LEU A 630 -31.31 3.44 5.27
N GLY A 631 -32.01 4.45 5.82
CA GLY A 631 -31.59 5.84 5.74
C GLY A 631 -30.22 6.08 6.37
N HIS A 632 -29.95 5.44 7.52
CA HIS A 632 -28.63 5.48 8.16
C HIS A 632 -27.55 4.77 7.34
N THR A 633 -27.86 3.62 6.73
CA THR A 633 -26.90 2.89 5.89
C THR A 633 -26.49 3.69 4.64
N GLU A 634 -27.44 4.26 3.90
CA GLU A 634 -27.13 5.10 2.73
C GLU A 634 -26.31 6.34 3.13
N ALA A 635 -26.65 6.97 4.25
CA ALA A 635 -25.93 8.12 4.77
C ALA A 635 -24.49 7.79 5.13
N ALA A 636 -24.27 6.68 5.86
CA ALA A 636 -22.93 6.21 6.23
C ALA A 636 -22.11 5.81 5.00
N ALA A 637 -22.70 5.07 4.06
CA ALA A 637 -22.03 4.65 2.83
C ALA A 637 -21.58 5.86 1.99
N SER A 638 -22.47 6.83 1.75
CA SER A 638 -22.10 8.05 1.00
C SER A 638 -20.96 8.82 1.66
N HIS A 639 -20.91 8.84 3.00
CA HIS A 639 -19.88 9.57 3.73
C HIS A 639 -18.53 8.85 3.67
N VAL A 640 -18.49 7.55 3.97
CA VAL A 640 -17.26 6.73 3.91
C VAL A 640 -16.66 6.76 2.51
N LEU A 641 -17.49 6.63 1.47
CA LEU A 641 -17.03 6.71 0.09
C LEU A 641 -16.43 8.07 -0.25
N SER A 642 -17.10 9.17 0.14
CA SER A 642 -16.56 10.51 -0.07
C SER A 642 -15.23 10.75 0.65
N LEU A 643 -15.06 10.21 1.86
CA LEU A 643 -13.81 10.27 2.62
C LEU A 643 -12.70 9.43 1.95
N GLY A 644 -13.07 8.30 1.35
CA GLY A 644 -12.15 7.45 0.57
C GLY A 644 -11.84 7.97 -0.84
N GLY A 645 -12.25 9.21 -1.18
CA GLY A 645 -12.01 9.80 -2.50
C GLY A 645 -12.87 9.22 -3.63
N VAL A 646 -13.88 8.39 -3.31
CA VAL A 646 -14.85 7.87 -4.28
C VAL A 646 -15.99 8.88 -4.45
N PRO A 647 -16.24 9.41 -5.65
CA PRO A 647 -17.34 10.34 -5.88
C PRO A 647 -18.69 9.74 -5.45
N ALA A 648 -19.39 10.43 -4.57
CA ALA A 648 -20.68 10.00 -4.03
C ALA A 648 -21.61 11.19 -3.81
N VAL A 649 -22.88 11.04 -4.17
CA VAL A 649 -23.91 12.02 -3.80
C VAL A 649 -24.08 12.00 -2.28
N PRO A 650 -24.04 13.15 -1.58
CA PRO A 650 -24.18 13.16 -0.14
C PRO A 650 -25.60 12.76 0.27
N VAL A 651 -25.70 11.69 1.06
CA VAL A 651 -26.96 11.19 1.61
C VAL A 651 -26.99 11.40 3.13
N TYR A 652 -28.18 11.66 3.65
CA TYR A 652 -28.44 11.92 5.07
C TYR A 652 -29.62 11.09 5.55
N HIS A 653 -29.59 10.68 6.82
CA HIS A 653 -30.77 10.18 7.48
C HIS A 653 -31.68 11.36 7.86
N HIS A 654 -32.99 11.25 7.60
CA HIS A 654 -33.96 12.27 7.95
C HIS A 654 -35.26 11.66 8.45
N LYS A 655 -35.88 12.33 9.42
CA LYS A 655 -37.18 11.95 9.99
C LYS A 655 -38.17 13.10 9.82
N LYS A 656 -39.25 12.83 9.09
CA LYS A 656 -40.34 13.78 8.86
C LYS A 656 -41.14 14.03 10.15
N ALA A 657 -41.89 15.13 10.17
CA ALA A 657 -42.73 15.51 11.30
C ALA A 657 -43.83 14.49 11.63
N ASP A 658 -44.30 13.72 10.63
CA ASP A 658 -45.26 12.62 10.80
C ASP A 658 -44.64 11.34 11.41
N GLY A 659 -43.33 11.35 11.67
CA GLY A 659 -42.58 10.22 12.22
C GLY A 659 -41.92 9.32 11.18
N THR A 660 -42.18 9.52 9.88
CA THR A 660 -41.59 8.73 8.81
C THR A 660 -40.09 8.99 8.69
N ALA A 661 -39.27 7.95 8.86
CA ALA A 661 -37.82 8.01 8.72
C ALA A 661 -37.36 7.48 7.35
N GLY A 662 -36.19 7.92 6.88
CA GLY A 662 -35.66 7.53 5.58
C GLY A 662 -34.35 8.22 5.22
N SER A 663 -33.94 8.09 3.95
CA SER A 663 -32.82 8.86 3.39
C SER A 663 -33.32 10.14 2.72
N ILE A 664 -32.53 11.20 2.82
CA ILE A 664 -32.69 12.44 2.06
C ILE A 664 -31.37 12.81 1.38
N GLN A 665 -31.45 13.24 0.12
CA GLN A 665 -30.29 13.55 -0.71
C GLN A 665 -30.61 14.67 -1.70
N PRO A 666 -29.64 15.50 -2.12
CA PRO A 666 -29.85 16.45 -3.19
C PRO A 666 -30.07 15.73 -4.53
N LEU A 667 -30.89 16.32 -5.39
CA LEU A 667 -31.00 15.91 -6.79
C LEU A 667 -29.87 16.55 -7.59
N LEU A 668 -29.20 15.73 -8.39
CA LEU A 668 -28.20 16.23 -9.32
C LEU A 668 -28.89 16.95 -10.48
N LYS A 669 -28.55 18.23 -10.65
CA LYS A 669 -29.11 19.06 -11.71
C LYS A 669 -28.64 18.55 -13.07
N ASP A 670 -29.56 18.38 -14.00
CA ASP A 670 -29.33 17.98 -15.39
C ASP A 670 -28.59 16.63 -15.59
N ALA A 671 -28.49 15.82 -14.54
CA ALA A 671 -27.93 14.47 -14.61
C ALA A 671 -28.87 13.51 -15.36
N LYS A 672 -28.29 12.54 -16.05
CA LYS A 672 -29.02 11.60 -16.92
C LYS A 672 -28.66 10.15 -16.58
N PRO A 673 -29.57 9.18 -16.80
CA PRO A 673 -29.22 7.77 -16.72
C PRO A 673 -28.02 7.45 -17.62
N PHE A 674 -27.09 6.64 -17.13
CA PHE A 674 -25.94 6.19 -17.90
C PHE A 674 -26.32 5.11 -18.91
N THR A 675 -25.59 5.04 -20.04
CA THR A 675 -25.87 4.04 -21.09
C THR A 675 -25.48 2.64 -20.64
N SER A 676 -26.36 1.67 -20.93
CA SER A 676 -26.15 0.25 -20.64
C SER A 676 -25.21 -0.45 -21.63
N SER A 677 -24.81 0.22 -22.71
CA SER A 677 -24.02 -0.39 -23.78
C SER A 677 -22.51 -0.18 -23.52
N PRO A 678 -21.75 -1.24 -23.16
CA PRO A 678 -20.32 -1.09 -22.87
C PRO A 678 -19.50 -0.60 -24.08
N SER A 679 -20.00 -0.86 -25.29
CA SER A 679 -19.39 -0.35 -26.54
C SER A 679 -19.40 1.18 -26.66
N GLN A 680 -20.19 1.87 -25.84
CA GLN A 680 -20.31 3.32 -25.81
C GLN A 680 -19.51 3.96 -24.67
N TRP A 681 -18.85 3.16 -23.82
CA TRP A 681 -18.12 3.66 -22.68
C TRP A 681 -16.73 4.15 -23.09
N THR A 682 -16.33 5.31 -22.57
CA THR A 682 -14.94 5.76 -22.64
C THR A 682 -14.10 5.04 -21.59
N GLN A 683 -12.77 5.02 -21.76
CA GLN A 683 -11.89 4.41 -20.77
C GLN A 683 -12.06 5.04 -19.37
N SER A 684 -12.17 6.38 -19.27
CA SER A 684 -12.38 7.05 -17.99
C SER A 684 -13.72 6.71 -17.31
N GLN A 685 -14.74 6.36 -18.10
CA GLN A 685 -16.00 5.84 -17.54
C GLN A 685 -15.84 4.41 -17.01
N VAL A 686 -15.08 3.57 -17.71
CA VAL A 686 -14.70 2.23 -17.23
C VAL A 686 -13.92 2.36 -15.92
N ASP A 687 -12.93 3.24 -15.87
CA ASP A 687 -12.10 3.45 -14.69
C ASP A 687 -12.92 3.99 -13.51
N ALA A 688 -13.89 4.88 -13.77
CA ALA A 688 -14.84 5.35 -12.76
C ALA A 688 -15.76 4.24 -12.23
N ILE A 689 -16.21 3.33 -13.11
CA ILE A 689 -16.98 2.15 -12.72
C ILE A 689 -16.15 1.25 -11.81
N VAL A 690 -14.90 0.94 -12.20
CA VAL A 690 -13.98 0.11 -11.41
C VAL A 690 -13.70 0.74 -10.04
N ARG A 691 -13.41 2.05 -9.97
CA ARG A 691 -13.21 2.75 -8.69
C ARG A 691 -14.45 2.68 -7.80
N SER A 692 -15.64 2.85 -8.37
CA SER A 692 -16.88 2.72 -7.60
C SER A 692 -17.15 1.27 -7.16
N HIS A 693 -16.72 0.25 -7.91
CA HIS A 693 -16.81 -1.14 -7.49
C HIS A 693 -15.92 -1.43 -6.27
N VAL A 694 -14.69 -0.89 -6.26
CA VAL A 694 -13.82 -0.98 -5.07
C VAL A 694 -14.47 -0.30 -3.87
N GLY A 695 -15.06 0.88 -4.06
CA GLY A 695 -15.85 1.55 -3.03
C GLY A 695 -17.07 0.73 -2.59
N SER A 696 -17.77 0.09 -3.52
CA SER A 696 -18.95 -0.74 -3.23
C SER A 696 -18.54 -1.97 -2.41
N TRP A 697 -17.42 -2.61 -2.73
CA TRP A 697 -16.81 -3.66 -1.90
C TRP A 697 -16.48 -3.15 -0.48
N LEU A 698 -15.84 -1.98 -0.35
CA LEU A 698 -15.53 -1.42 0.98
C LEU A 698 -16.77 -1.30 1.88
N VAL A 699 -17.93 -0.99 1.30
CA VAL A 699 -19.19 -0.90 2.02
C VAL A 699 -20.07 -2.14 1.88
N GLY A 700 -19.57 -3.29 1.40
CA GLY A 700 -20.35 -4.53 1.26
C GLY A 700 -21.61 -4.42 0.39
N GLU A 701 -21.57 -3.55 -0.62
CA GLU A 701 -22.62 -3.28 -1.61
C GLU A 701 -22.28 -3.99 -2.93
N HIS A 702 -23.23 -4.75 -3.48
CA HIS A 702 -23.06 -5.49 -4.75
C HIS A 702 -24.21 -5.25 -5.74
N ASP A 703 -25.06 -4.26 -5.51
CA ASP A 703 -26.10 -3.80 -6.43
C ASP A 703 -25.54 -2.85 -7.50
N GLY A 704 -24.74 -3.42 -8.40
CA GLY A 704 -24.14 -2.73 -9.54
C GLY A 704 -25.10 -2.45 -10.70
N HIS A 705 -26.42 -2.40 -10.46
CA HIS A 705 -27.41 -2.22 -11.52
C HIS A 705 -27.17 -0.92 -12.32
N GLN A 706 -27.33 -0.97 -13.64
CA GLN A 706 -27.06 0.18 -14.52
C GLN A 706 -27.88 1.44 -14.14
N ASP A 707 -29.11 1.24 -13.66
CA ASP A 707 -30.00 2.33 -13.26
C ASP A 707 -29.49 3.08 -12.02
N ASN A 708 -28.51 2.51 -11.30
CA ASN A 708 -27.83 3.15 -10.19
C ASN A 708 -26.72 4.09 -10.66
N TRP A 709 -26.56 4.31 -11.98
CA TRP A 709 -25.51 5.16 -12.54
C TRP A 709 -26.07 6.40 -13.24
N LEU A 710 -25.53 7.56 -12.88
CA LEU A 710 -25.86 8.84 -13.50
C LEU A 710 -24.64 9.46 -14.17
N SER A 711 -24.82 9.90 -15.41
CA SER A 711 -23.91 10.83 -16.07
C SER A 711 -24.21 12.26 -15.64
N THR A 712 -23.17 12.98 -15.21
CA THR A 712 -23.27 14.38 -14.82
C THR A 712 -23.21 15.28 -16.06
N PRO A 713 -23.75 16.52 -16.02
CA PRO A 713 -23.78 17.41 -17.19
C PRO A 713 -22.39 17.80 -17.73
N SER A 714 -21.37 17.81 -16.88
CA SER A 714 -19.97 18.06 -17.26
C SER A 714 -19.26 16.82 -17.81
N GLY A 715 -19.94 15.67 -17.91
CA GLY A 715 -19.40 14.43 -18.47
C GLY A 715 -18.77 13.47 -17.47
N GLY A 716 -19.00 13.69 -16.17
CA GLY A 716 -18.62 12.78 -15.09
C GLY A 716 -19.60 11.62 -14.91
N LEU A 717 -19.25 10.70 -14.00
CA LEU A 717 -20.05 9.51 -13.71
C LEU A 717 -20.11 9.26 -12.20
N VAL A 718 -21.31 9.07 -11.66
CA VAL A 718 -21.52 8.80 -10.23
C VAL A 718 -22.55 7.70 -10.02
N GLN A 719 -22.27 6.82 -9.08
CA GLN A 719 -23.21 5.80 -8.64
C GLN A 719 -24.08 6.33 -7.48
N ILE A 720 -25.38 6.07 -7.57
CA ILE A 720 -26.41 6.44 -6.61
C ILE A 720 -27.11 5.17 -6.06
N ASP A 721 -28.12 5.37 -5.22
CA ASP A 721 -29.00 4.30 -4.72
C ASP A 721 -28.31 3.15 -3.96
N ARG A 722 -27.47 3.50 -2.98
CA ARG A 722 -26.68 2.55 -2.18
C ARG A 722 -27.44 1.95 -0.99
N GLY A 723 -28.72 1.65 -1.20
CA GLY A 723 -29.62 1.14 -0.16
C GLY A 723 -29.36 -0.30 0.27
N GLN A 724 -28.38 -1.00 -0.35
CA GLN A 724 -27.94 -2.35 0.05
C GLN A 724 -26.54 -2.32 0.68
N ALA A 725 -26.00 -1.13 0.99
CA ALA A 725 -24.74 -1.00 1.70
C ALA A 725 -24.76 -1.71 3.07
N PHE A 726 -23.61 -2.25 3.43
CA PHE A 726 -23.28 -3.05 4.62
C PHE A 726 -23.98 -4.40 4.71
N LYS A 727 -24.72 -4.82 3.69
CA LYS A 727 -25.43 -6.10 3.68
C LYS A 727 -24.49 -7.31 3.70
N HIS A 728 -23.34 -7.20 3.04
CA HIS A 728 -22.37 -8.29 2.90
C HIS A 728 -21.02 -7.99 3.57
N PHE A 729 -20.93 -6.89 4.32
CA PHE A 729 -19.68 -6.42 4.93
C PHE A 729 -19.03 -7.52 5.80
N GLY A 730 -17.77 -7.87 5.47
CA GLY A 730 -16.98 -8.87 6.19
C GLY A 730 -17.22 -10.31 5.75
N ALA A 731 -18.18 -10.57 4.86
CA ALA A 731 -18.41 -11.86 4.21
C ALA A 731 -18.23 -11.77 2.67
N ASP A 732 -17.93 -10.57 2.17
CA ASP A 732 -17.72 -10.24 0.77
C ASP A 732 -16.28 -10.48 0.30
N LYS A 733 -16.11 -10.55 -1.02
CA LYS A 733 -14.81 -10.76 -1.67
C LYS A 733 -14.59 -9.68 -2.71
N LEU A 734 -13.40 -9.09 -2.75
CA LEU A 734 -12.96 -8.22 -3.83
C LEU A 734 -12.66 -9.07 -5.07
N SER A 735 -13.71 -9.47 -5.78
CA SER A 735 -13.63 -10.28 -6.99
C SER A 735 -14.73 -9.87 -7.95
N VAL A 736 -14.40 -9.82 -9.24
CA VAL A 736 -15.35 -9.56 -10.33
C VAL A 736 -16.36 -10.69 -10.52
N ASP A 737 -16.05 -11.89 -10.00
CA ASP A 737 -16.92 -13.07 -10.07
C ASP A 737 -17.73 -13.28 -8.78
N TYR A 738 -17.58 -12.40 -7.78
CA TYR A 738 -18.34 -12.48 -6.54
C TYR A 738 -19.74 -11.88 -6.71
N ALA A 739 -20.75 -12.75 -6.80
CA ALA A 739 -22.16 -12.39 -6.93
C ALA A 739 -22.97 -13.00 -5.76
N PRO A 740 -23.10 -12.30 -4.61
CA PRO A 740 -23.75 -12.85 -3.42
C PRO A 740 -25.28 -13.01 -3.56
N ALA A 741 -25.88 -12.36 -4.55
CA ALA A 741 -27.24 -12.62 -5.00
C ALA A 741 -27.19 -13.45 -6.29
N ALA A 742 -27.37 -14.77 -6.18
CA ALA A 742 -27.27 -15.74 -7.27
C ALA A 742 -28.38 -15.62 -8.37
N GLY A 743 -28.69 -14.42 -8.86
CA GLY A 743 -29.88 -14.17 -9.67
C GLY A 743 -29.73 -13.30 -10.93
N ARG A 744 -28.79 -12.35 -11.02
CA ARG A 744 -28.65 -11.53 -12.25
C ARG A 744 -27.21 -11.09 -12.46
N VAL A 745 -26.54 -11.73 -13.42
CA VAL A 745 -25.30 -11.23 -14.01
C VAL A 745 -25.64 -9.95 -14.76
N HIS A 746 -25.27 -8.78 -14.21
CA HIS A 746 -25.30 -7.52 -14.95
C HIS A 746 -23.87 -7.04 -15.11
N SER A 747 -23.43 -7.09 -16.39
CA SER A 747 -22.13 -6.67 -16.95
C SER A 747 -20.88 -7.34 -16.37
N ARG A 748 -20.60 -8.56 -16.86
CA ARG A 748 -19.21 -9.06 -16.98
C ARG A 748 -18.48 -8.14 -17.98
N PRO A 749 -17.30 -7.57 -17.67
CA PRO A 749 -16.48 -6.92 -18.69
C PRO A 749 -16.16 -7.95 -19.80
N PRO A 750 -16.14 -7.56 -21.09
CA PRO A 750 -16.02 -8.51 -22.18
C PRO A 750 -14.68 -9.26 -22.11
N GLU A 751 -14.77 -10.59 -22.02
CA GLU A 751 -13.67 -11.52 -22.28
C GLU A 751 -13.24 -11.34 -23.73
N ALA A 752 -12.06 -10.75 -23.95
CA ALA A 752 -11.43 -10.74 -25.26
C ALA A 752 -10.90 -12.14 -25.58
N LEU A 753 -11.76 -13.00 -26.14
CA LEU A 753 -11.32 -14.25 -26.76
C LEU A 753 -10.87 -13.96 -28.21
N PRO A 754 -9.62 -14.25 -28.60
CA PRO A 754 -9.24 -14.26 -30.00
C PRO A 754 -9.87 -15.47 -30.69
N GLY A 755 -10.74 -15.22 -31.66
CA GLY A 755 -11.31 -16.24 -32.53
C GLY A 755 -10.23 -16.88 -33.39
N GLY A 756 -10.10 -18.21 -33.30
CA GLY A 756 -9.51 -19.03 -34.36
C GLY A 756 -10.53 -19.19 -35.50
N PRO A 757 -10.07 -19.23 -36.76
CA PRO A 757 -10.97 -19.34 -37.92
C PRO A 757 -11.51 -20.76 -38.02
N GLY A 758 -12.76 -20.88 -38.44
CA GLY A 758 -13.37 -22.16 -38.74
C GLY A 758 -12.65 -22.87 -39.88
N GLN A 759 -12.28 -24.13 -39.62
CA GLN A 759 -12.74 -25.31 -40.37
C GLN A 759 -12.82 -26.49 -39.42
#